data_AF-A0A0L0D762-F1
#
_entry.id   AF-A0A0L0D762-F1
#
_cell.length_a   1.000
_cell.length_b   1.000
_cell.length_c   1.000
_cell.angle_alpha   90.00
_cell.angle_beta   90.00
_cell.angle_gamma   90.00
#
_symmetry.space_group_name_H-M   'P 1'
#
loop_
_entity.id
_entity.type
_entity.pdbx_description
1 polymer ?
#
loop_
_entity_poly.entity_id
_entity_poly.type
_entity_poly.pdbx_seq_one_letter_code
_entity_poly.pdbx_strand_id
1 'polypeptide(L)'
;MDTDAFLAELHANKFAKCIKRLTAALRGGPATPRAEAELLANRAAANYALELHKRALKDAEAAIAADPGVLSGHVWKAKALAALGRADAAQAAAAAGLGHYGDLALMHTLGMLAEGDGASAKPAKPAQPALCADRGKARGVRLADGVAADPEYDVVHASEQVARRGLVQMGSGDPATDKAIALGYLAVNTGKLVEAVTHFSQLLDDNPSLVAAYVGRGTAMAMGGQLEAAVTDFTAALAVDPTCAEAHKRRGQSLAALDRLDEALVDLTAAVDGSDDPDARQQRGVLLHKMRNYRRAQVDLRAALTANNADPVAWNFLGLCLNSMGQCAKAVTAYTRALDLDPSFKEALVNLGSSYRELANYKLAMKHFDAVVALDPCYLHGRYLRGLTRYGAGELRAAITDLAAAASLDPSAKDATKLHAVALHALGRYSEALAAYNGVLAHHPSDPAWYQRELLIAVLPHLETPLRTFSLDRAMDPYFKEGWCKRHSPALLLEYTPLPTPSAKTLAAASVDLDAPLAPELGPMVVLADALSVRLQYHAPGFMTNARQHRMGGLAIVEMAQAAASLWATGPISVASTGASIGSHAHAFGWRDFYDIAVRWRQFSEPNDPVWWVDLLAPEQFAEGFGSQTPMVSGQLDVVRYHRVGYTRSFALVKALLPEQLADEVAMPSARAALATASTLDEVYAVVGHDFYVITPCYSCADPGAAPYEGTRLTLQAHPPEGYDFTIRTPCTPSRWKQFDAELTAAWDVVATAATALKADDSAETRRAFVDAALTLTFYWYNFMPLTRGSAMCGLLGLHALLLSVGLELDAPIPDSVQFDWEAILTPRPAPFIATLRELYVDDALRSVDPARDVSCLSTAVADSVITLVDFIRVVAAAEV
;
A
#
# COMPACT_ATOMS: atom_id res chain seq x y z
N MET A 1 27.93 -17.17 -33.18
CA MET A 1 27.92 -16.18 -32.08
C MET A 1 28.83 -16.73 -30.99
N ASP A 2 29.66 -15.90 -30.36
CA ASP A 2 30.39 -16.32 -29.15
C ASP A 2 29.38 -16.38 -28.00
N THR A 3 28.94 -17.59 -27.67
CA THR A 3 27.84 -17.85 -26.73
C THR A 3 28.26 -17.52 -25.30
N ASP A 4 29.50 -17.79 -24.91
CA ASP A 4 29.98 -17.52 -23.56
C ASP A 4 30.07 -16.00 -23.30
N ALA A 5 30.56 -15.25 -24.29
CA ALA A 5 30.57 -13.79 -24.21
C ALA A 5 29.16 -13.19 -24.24
N PHE A 6 28.22 -13.79 -24.98
CA PHE A 6 26.81 -13.37 -24.99
C PHE A 6 26.14 -13.64 -23.64
N LEU A 7 26.30 -14.84 -23.07
CA LEU A 7 25.74 -15.20 -21.77
C LEU A 7 26.35 -14.36 -20.65
N ALA A 8 27.65 -14.10 -20.68
CA ALA A 8 28.30 -13.20 -19.72
C ALA A 8 27.77 -11.76 -19.81
N GLU A 9 27.49 -11.26 -21.02
CA GLU A 9 26.88 -9.94 -21.21
C GLU A 9 25.40 -9.91 -20.81
N LEU A 10 24.67 -10.99 -21.04
CA LEU A 10 23.27 -11.15 -20.65
C LEU A 10 23.14 -11.20 -19.12
N HIS A 11 23.98 -11.99 -18.45
CA HIS A 11 24.02 -12.08 -16.99
C HIS A 11 24.47 -10.76 -16.35
N ALA A 12 25.35 -10.01 -17.02
CA ALA A 12 25.76 -8.68 -16.56
C ALA A 12 24.78 -7.55 -16.96
N ASN A 13 23.56 -7.86 -17.41
CA ASN A 13 22.53 -6.91 -17.85
C ASN A 13 22.98 -5.90 -18.92
N LYS A 14 24.00 -6.25 -19.73
CA LYS A 14 24.52 -5.39 -20.81
C LYS A 14 23.68 -5.54 -22.07
N PHE A 15 22.37 -5.26 -21.97
CA PHE A 15 21.40 -5.52 -23.04
C PHE A 15 21.71 -4.80 -24.36
N ALA A 16 22.28 -3.59 -24.31
CA ALA A 16 22.73 -2.89 -25.51
C ALA A 16 23.87 -3.61 -26.26
N LYS A 17 24.76 -4.32 -25.53
CA LYS A 17 25.81 -5.16 -26.13
C LYS A 17 25.23 -6.48 -26.64
N CYS A 18 24.31 -7.08 -25.88
CA CYS A 18 23.54 -8.25 -26.30
C CYS A 18 22.82 -7.99 -27.63
N ILE A 19 22.13 -6.86 -27.77
CA ILE A 19 21.44 -6.45 -29.01
C ILE A 19 22.42 -6.32 -30.17
N LYS A 20 23.61 -5.71 -29.96
CA LYS A 20 24.64 -5.61 -31.00
C LYS A 20 25.13 -6.99 -31.46
N ARG A 21 25.37 -7.93 -30.53
CA ARG A 21 25.79 -9.30 -30.85
C ARG A 21 24.71 -10.09 -31.56
N LEU A 22 23.48 -10.05 -31.06
CA LEU A 22 22.33 -10.72 -31.67
C LEU A 22 22.06 -10.16 -33.08
N THR A 23 22.22 -8.85 -33.27
CA THR A 23 22.12 -8.22 -34.60
C THR A 23 23.23 -8.66 -35.54
N ALA A 24 24.47 -8.82 -35.05
CA ALA A 24 25.56 -9.37 -35.85
C ALA A 24 25.32 -10.85 -36.21
N ALA A 25 24.80 -11.64 -35.26
CA ALA A 25 24.45 -13.05 -35.48
C ALA A 25 23.34 -13.21 -36.53
N LEU A 26 22.31 -12.37 -36.48
CA LEU A 26 21.23 -12.35 -37.47
C LEU A 26 21.72 -11.92 -38.86
N ARG A 27 22.66 -10.98 -38.96
CA ARG A 27 23.30 -10.61 -40.24
C ARG A 27 24.20 -11.72 -40.80
N GLY A 28 24.71 -12.60 -39.95
CA GLY A 28 25.54 -13.74 -40.34
C GLY A 28 24.78 -14.85 -41.07
N GLY A 29 23.45 -14.77 -41.16
CA GLY A 29 22.61 -15.80 -41.77
C GLY A 29 22.45 -17.00 -40.83
N PRO A 30 21.35 -17.08 -40.06
CA PRO A 30 21.09 -18.23 -39.19
C PRO A 30 20.98 -19.53 -40.00
N ALA A 31 21.52 -20.62 -39.46
CA ALA A 31 21.57 -21.91 -40.17
C ALA A 31 20.19 -22.58 -40.37
N THR A 32 19.19 -22.19 -39.57
CA THR A 32 17.82 -22.70 -39.66
C THR A 32 16.81 -21.60 -39.30
N PRO A 33 15.54 -21.69 -39.77
CA PRO A 33 14.48 -20.76 -39.37
C PRO A 33 14.24 -20.75 -37.86
N ARG A 34 14.38 -21.90 -37.19
CA ARG A 34 14.30 -21.99 -35.73
C ARG A 34 15.42 -21.23 -35.02
N ALA A 35 16.65 -21.35 -35.51
CA ALA A 35 17.78 -20.58 -34.95
C ALA A 35 17.62 -19.06 -35.19
N GLU A 36 17.06 -18.67 -36.33
CA GLU A 36 16.69 -17.27 -36.60
C GLU A 36 15.63 -16.77 -35.60
N ALA A 37 14.57 -17.56 -35.40
CA ALA A 37 13.51 -17.25 -34.45
C ALA A 37 14.00 -17.14 -33.00
N GLU A 38 14.90 -18.02 -32.55
CA GLU A 38 15.49 -17.97 -31.21
C GLU A 38 16.38 -16.72 -31.01
N LEU A 39 17.18 -16.36 -32.01
CA LEU A 39 18.00 -15.13 -31.98
C LEU A 39 17.13 -13.87 -31.97
N LEU A 40 16.04 -13.85 -32.75
CA LEU A 40 15.07 -12.76 -32.77
C LEU A 40 14.32 -12.64 -31.43
N ALA A 41 13.90 -13.76 -30.83
CA ALA A 41 13.25 -13.77 -29.52
C ALA A 41 14.19 -13.29 -28.40
N ASN A 42 15.46 -13.69 -28.42
CA ASN A 42 16.46 -13.18 -27.48
C ASN A 42 16.72 -11.68 -27.67
N ARG A 43 16.65 -11.18 -28.92
CA ARG A 43 16.79 -9.73 -29.18
C ARG A 43 15.54 -8.96 -28.77
N ALA A 44 14.36 -9.57 -28.90
CA ALA A 44 13.11 -9.04 -28.36
C ALA A 44 13.18 -8.90 -26.82
N ALA A 45 13.69 -9.93 -26.12
CA ALA A 45 13.93 -9.89 -24.68
C ALA A 45 14.85 -8.73 -24.28
N ALA A 46 16.00 -8.59 -24.95
CA ALA A 46 16.96 -7.53 -24.65
C ALA A 46 16.43 -6.14 -24.98
N ASN A 47 15.64 -5.98 -26.06
CA ASN A 47 14.95 -4.72 -26.36
C ASN A 47 13.86 -4.41 -25.33
N TYR A 48 13.15 -5.42 -24.84
CA TYR A 48 12.13 -5.28 -23.81
C TYR A 48 12.73 -4.83 -22.47
N ALA A 49 13.87 -5.41 -22.08
CA ALA A 49 14.61 -5.02 -20.88
C ALA A 49 15.15 -3.58 -20.91
N LEU A 50 15.28 -2.98 -22.11
CA LEU A 50 15.63 -1.57 -22.29
C LEU A 50 14.40 -0.67 -22.49
N GLU A 51 13.19 -1.17 -22.22
CA GLU A 51 11.91 -0.48 -22.41
C GLU A 51 11.63 -0.04 -23.86
N LEU A 52 12.32 -0.65 -24.84
CA LEU A 52 12.12 -0.38 -26.27
C LEU A 52 10.99 -1.25 -26.83
N HIS A 53 9.80 -1.16 -26.24
CA HIS A 53 8.70 -2.12 -26.45
C HIS A 53 8.23 -2.23 -27.91
N LYS A 54 8.27 -1.16 -28.71
CA LYS A 54 7.97 -1.23 -30.16
C LYS A 54 9.00 -2.06 -30.94
N ARG A 55 10.28 -2.02 -30.53
CA ARG A 55 11.35 -2.83 -31.14
C ARG A 55 11.28 -4.27 -30.67
N ALA A 56 10.97 -4.49 -29.39
CA ALA A 56 10.73 -5.81 -28.84
C ALA A 56 9.55 -6.51 -29.55
N LEU A 57 8.44 -5.79 -29.76
CA LEU A 57 7.28 -6.29 -30.51
C LEU A 57 7.66 -6.70 -31.93
N LYS A 58 8.37 -5.83 -32.66
CA LYS A 58 8.81 -6.10 -34.02
C LYS A 58 9.69 -7.35 -34.11
N ASP A 59 10.65 -7.51 -33.19
CA ASP A 59 11.52 -8.67 -33.14
C ASP A 59 10.77 -9.95 -32.76
N ALA A 60 9.79 -9.85 -31.86
CA ALA A 60 8.94 -10.98 -31.46
C ALA A 60 8.02 -11.44 -32.62
N GLU A 61 7.44 -10.51 -33.38
CA GLU A 61 6.65 -10.84 -34.57
C GLU A 61 7.50 -11.47 -35.67
N ALA A 62 8.73 -10.97 -35.87
CA ALA A 62 9.68 -11.58 -36.80
C ALA A 62 10.10 -12.98 -36.35
N ALA A 63 10.27 -13.21 -35.04
CA ALA A 63 10.57 -14.55 -34.50
C ALA A 63 9.45 -15.55 -34.81
N ILE A 64 8.19 -15.16 -34.57
CA ILE A 64 7.02 -15.99 -34.85
C ILE A 64 6.87 -16.26 -36.36
N ALA A 65 7.18 -15.27 -37.20
CA ALA A 65 7.15 -15.45 -38.65
C ALA A 65 8.24 -16.42 -39.16
N ALA A 66 9.41 -16.42 -38.51
CA ALA A 66 10.52 -17.32 -38.85
C ALA A 66 10.24 -18.77 -38.39
N ASP A 67 9.70 -18.97 -37.18
CA ASP A 67 9.23 -20.26 -36.71
C ASP A 67 8.09 -20.08 -35.68
N PRO A 68 6.83 -20.37 -36.05
CA PRO A 68 5.69 -20.28 -35.14
C PRO A 68 5.79 -21.19 -33.91
N GLY A 69 6.61 -22.24 -33.97
CA GLY A 69 6.87 -23.17 -32.88
C GLY A 69 7.84 -22.67 -31.81
N VAL A 70 8.44 -21.48 -31.97
CA VAL A 70 9.28 -20.86 -30.95
C VAL A 70 8.42 -20.06 -29.97
N LEU A 71 8.14 -20.69 -28.83
CA LEU A 71 7.24 -20.18 -27.80
C LEU A 71 7.69 -18.84 -27.20
N SER A 72 9.01 -18.61 -27.09
CA SER A 72 9.57 -17.34 -26.60
C SER A 72 9.18 -16.15 -27.47
N GLY A 73 8.96 -16.34 -28.78
CA GLY A 73 8.44 -15.30 -29.68
C GLY A 73 7.04 -14.83 -29.26
N HIS A 74 6.12 -15.77 -28.99
CA HIS A 74 4.76 -15.46 -28.52
C HIS A 74 4.76 -14.79 -27.14
N VAL A 75 5.62 -15.24 -26.22
CA VAL A 75 5.77 -14.64 -24.88
C VAL A 75 6.22 -13.18 -24.98
N TRP A 76 7.27 -12.90 -25.75
CA TRP A 76 7.78 -11.53 -25.88
C TRP A 76 6.84 -10.61 -26.67
N LYS A 77 6.08 -11.16 -27.62
CA LYS A 77 5.00 -10.43 -28.30
C LYS A 77 3.91 -10.02 -27.32
N ALA A 78 3.43 -10.94 -26.49
CA ALA A 78 2.42 -10.67 -25.47
C ALA A 78 2.92 -9.62 -24.46
N LYS A 79 4.14 -9.78 -23.92
CA LYS A 79 4.75 -8.80 -23.00
C LYS A 79 4.91 -7.42 -23.62
N ALA A 80 5.40 -7.34 -24.87
CA ALA A 80 5.59 -6.07 -25.55
C ALA A 80 4.26 -5.38 -25.88
N LEU A 81 3.21 -6.12 -26.23
CA LEU A 81 1.86 -5.57 -26.45
C LEU A 81 1.23 -5.07 -25.16
N ALA A 82 1.39 -5.81 -24.05
CA ALA A 82 0.92 -5.39 -22.73
C ALA A 82 1.61 -4.08 -22.30
N ALA A 83 2.93 -3.99 -22.42
CA ALA A 83 3.69 -2.77 -22.11
C ALA A 83 3.36 -1.58 -23.04
N LEU A 84 2.74 -1.83 -24.21
CA LEU A 84 2.24 -0.79 -25.12
C LEU A 84 0.76 -0.46 -24.89
N GLY A 85 0.13 -0.97 -23.82
CA GLY A 85 -1.27 -0.72 -23.49
C GLY A 85 -2.28 -1.44 -24.39
N ARG A 86 -1.88 -2.55 -25.04
CA ARG A 86 -2.72 -3.31 -25.97
C ARG A 86 -3.11 -4.67 -25.39
N ALA A 87 -3.92 -4.66 -24.32
CA ALA A 87 -4.27 -5.84 -23.53
C ALA A 87 -4.93 -6.97 -24.36
N ASP A 88 -5.94 -6.67 -25.18
CA ASP A 88 -6.63 -7.68 -26.01
C ASP A 88 -5.69 -8.35 -27.01
N ALA A 89 -4.75 -7.58 -27.58
CA ALA A 89 -3.76 -8.09 -28.51
C ALA A 89 -2.69 -8.93 -27.78
N ALA A 90 -2.36 -8.58 -26.53
CA ALA A 90 -1.46 -9.35 -25.69
C ALA A 90 -2.08 -10.69 -25.30
N GLN A 91 -3.36 -10.71 -24.91
CA GLN A 91 -4.16 -11.90 -24.66
C GLN A 91 -4.21 -12.82 -25.89
N ALA A 92 -4.53 -12.27 -27.06
CA ALA A 92 -4.58 -13.04 -28.31
C ALA A 92 -3.20 -13.63 -28.68
N ALA A 93 -2.12 -12.88 -28.48
CA ALA A 93 -0.76 -13.37 -28.70
C ALA A 93 -0.38 -14.48 -27.71
N ALA A 94 -0.82 -14.37 -26.45
CA ALA A 94 -0.58 -15.39 -25.44
C ALA A 94 -1.37 -16.69 -25.73
N ALA A 95 -2.64 -16.57 -26.13
CA ALA A 95 -3.49 -17.68 -26.53
C ALA A 95 -2.96 -18.41 -27.78
N ALA A 96 -2.43 -17.67 -28.76
CA ALA A 96 -1.78 -18.26 -29.93
C ALA A 96 -0.56 -19.12 -29.56
N GLY A 97 0.24 -18.70 -28.57
CA GLY A 97 1.35 -19.50 -28.05
C GLY A 97 0.89 -20.79 -27.35
N LEU A 98 -0.22 -20.73 -26.61
CA LEU A 98 -0.81 -21.88 -25.91
C LEU A 98 -1.35 -22.95 -26.86
N GLY A 99 -1.83 -22.56 -28.04
CA GLY A 99 -2.31 -23.50 -29.07
C GLY A 99 -1.22 -24.44 -29.62
N HIS A 100 0.06 -24.14 -29.39
CA HIS A 100 1.20 -24.91 -29.89
C HIS A 100 1.88 -25.80 -28.81
N TYR A 101 1.64 -25.60 -27.52
CA TYR A 101 2.32 -26.34 -26.42
C TYR A 101 1.39 -26.65 -25.23
N GLY A 102 1.38 -27.90 -24.76
CA GLY A 102 0.56 -28.37 -23.63
C GLY A 102 1.27 -28.35 -22.27
N ASP A 103 2.21 -27.44 -22.02
CA ASP A 103 3.00 -27.41 -20.78
C ASP A 103 2.38 -26.50 -19.70
N LEU A 104 2.12 -27.09 -18.52
CA LEU A 104 1.31 -26.53 -17.43
C LEU A 104 1.98 -25.34 -16.71
N ALA A 105 3.32 -25.34 -16.63
CA ALA A 105 4.07 -24.31 -15.91
C ALA A 105 4.13 -22.98 -16.66
N LEU A 106 4.00 -23.00 -18.00
CA LEU A 106 4.02 -21.81 -18.85
C LEU A 106 2.62 -21.29 -19.19
N MET A 107 1.58 -22.13 -19.09
CA MET A 107 0.17 -21.71 -19.02
C MET A 107 -0.05 -20.68 -17.91
N HIS A 108 0.71 -20.77 -16.81
CA HIS A 108 0.66 -19.80 -15.72
C HIS A 108 1.23 -18.44 -16.15
N THR A 109 2.38 -18.39 -16.83
CA THR A 109 3.03 -17.14 -17.26
C THR A 109 2.28 -16.44 -18.41
N LEU A 110 1.70 -17.21 -19.33
CA LEU A 110 0.85 -16.71 -20.42
C LEU A 110 -0.58 -16.40 -19.92
N GLY A 111 -1.07 -17.14 -18.92
CA GLY A 111 -2.28 -16.83 -18.17
C GLY A 111 -2.17 -15.50 -17.44
N MET A 112 -1.05 -15.21 -16.75
CA MET A 112 -0.83 -13.91 -16.11
C MET A 112 -0.74 -12.72 -17.09
N LEU A 113 -0.35 -12.95 -18.34
CA LEU A 113 -0.35 -11.93 -19.40
C LEU A 113 -1.72 -11.79 -20.06
N ALA A 114 -2.51 -12.86 -20.10
CA ALA A 114 -3.91 -12.80 -20.45
C ALA A 114 -4.76 -12.16 -19.34
N GLU A 115 -4.29 -12.19 -18.10
CA GLU A 115 -4.89 -11.59 -16.89
C GLU A 115 -4.34 -10.20 -16.57
N GLY A 116 -3.80 -9.49 -17.57
CA GLY A 116 -3.21 -8.15 -17.43
C GLY A 116 -4.11 -7.19 -16.63
N ASP A 117 -3.64 -6.89 -15.42
CA ASP A 117 -4.17 -5.95 -14.41
C ASP A 117 -5.61 -6.13 -13.96
N GLY A 118 -5.88 -7.26 -13.29
CA GLY A 118 -6.94 -7.28 -12.27
C GLY A 118 -7.51 -8.65 -11.89
N ALA A 119 -6.72 -9.56 -11.31
CA ALA A 119 -7.31 -10.66 -10.55
C ALA A 119 -6.36 -11.20 -9.49
N SER A 120 -6.71 -10.92 -8.23
CA SER A 120 -6.29 -11.72 -7.09
C SER A 120 -6.64 -13.19 -7.32
N ALA A 121 -5.78 -14.09 -6.84
CA ALA A 121 -6.17 -15.41 -6.36
C ALA A 121 -7.59 -15.35 -5.79
N LYS A 122 -8.50 -16.21 -6.24
CA LYS A 122 -9.83 -16.36 -5.63
C LYS A 122 -9.62 -16.41 -4.11
N PRO A 123 -10.03 -15.37 -3.37
CA PRO A 123 -10.11 -15.48 -1.93
C PRO A 123 -11.22 -16.51 -1.66
N ALA A 124 -11.16 -17.26 -0.56
CA ALA A 124 -12.40 -17.77 -0.01
C ALA A 124 -13.38 -16.60 0.01
N LYS A 125 -14.54 -16.77 -0.64
CA LYS A 125 -15.55 -15.72 -0.80
C LYS A 125 -15.62 -14.90 0.49
N PRO A 126 -15.13 -13.64 0.53
CA PRO A 126 -15.72 -12.72 1.46
C PRO A 126 -17.20 -12.74 1.08
N ALA A 127 -18.08 -12.95 2.06
CA ALA A 127 -19.53 -12.95 1.83
C ALA A 127 -19.82 -11.77 0.89
N GLN A 128 -20.22 -12.08 -0.35
CA GLN A 128 -20.67 -11.05 -1.28
C GLN A 128 -21.71 -10.27 -0.48
N PRO A 129 -21.57 -8.94 -0.27
CA PRO A 129 -22.75 -8.16 0.07
C PRO A 129 -23.69 -8.45 -1.08
N ALA A 130 -24.81 -9.07 -0.75
CA ALA A 130 -25.59 -9.77 -1.73
C ALA A 130 -26.15 -8.76 -2.74
N LEU A 131 -25.44 -8.55 -3.84
CA LEU A 131 -25.91 -7.82 -5.02
C LEU A 131 -27.14 -8.49 -5.65
N CYS A 132 -27.62 -9.59 -5.08
CA CYS A 132 -28.92 -10.19 -5.36
C CYS A 132 -29.55 -10.91 -4.14
N ALA A 133 -29.30 -10.46 -2.90
CA ALA A 133 -30.08 -10.93 -1.76
C ALA A 133 -30.29 -9.83 -0.72
N ASP A 134 -30.75 -8.67 -1.18
CA ASP A 134 -31.64 -7.92 -0.32
C ASP A 134 -32.97 -8.70 -0.26
N ARG A 135 -33.26 -9.30 0.90
CA ARG A 135 -34.66 -9.61 1.28
C ARG A 135 -35.42 -8.33 1.64
N GLY A 136 -34.81 -7.15 1.45
CA GLY A 136 -35.49 -5.89 1.25
C GLY A 136 -36.30 -5.97 -0.03
N LYS A 137 -37.61 -6.06 0.18
CA LYS A 137 -38.69 -5.81 -0.79
C LYS A 137 -38.15 -5.04 -2.00
N ALA A 138 -38.03 -5.73 -3.14
CA ALA A 138 -38.07 -5.04 -4.42
C ALA A 138 -39.24 -4.06 -4.33
N ARG A 139 -38.97 -2.75 -4.32
CA ARG A 139 -40.01 -1.72 -4.34
C ARG A 139 -40.62 -1.68 -5.75
N GLY A 140 -41.14 -2.80 -6.22
CA GLY A 140 -42.24 -2.83 -7.16
C GLY A 140 -43.50 -2.48 -6.39
N VAL A 141 -44.14 -1.38 -6.77
CA VAL A 141 -45.48 -0.93 -6.34
C VAL A 141 -45.72 -1.03 -4.81
N ARG A 142 -45.59 0.08 -4.08
CA ARG A 142 -46.32 0.22 -2.81
C ARG A 142 -47.81 0.19 -3.14
N LEU A 143 -48.45 -0.97 -2.97
CA LEU A 143 -49.83 -0.98 -2.53
C LEU A 143 -49.85 -0.22 -1.20
N ALA A 144 -50.63 0.84 -1.13
CA ALA A 144 -50.63 1.82 -0.04
C ALA A 144 -50.59 1.17 1.36
N ASP A 145 -49.86 1.80 2.27
CA ASP A 145 -49.74 1.39 3.67
C ASP A 145 -51.13 1.20 4.30
N GLY A 146 -51.41 -0.04 4.70
CA GLY A 146 -52.61 -0.40 5.46
C GLY A 146 -53.11 -1.78 5.08
N VAL A 147 -52.77 -2.78 5.90
CA VAL A 147 -53.66 -3.82 6.46
C VAL A 147 -52.77 -4.99 6.92
N ALA A 148 -52.77 -5.21 8.24
CA ALA A 148 -52.27 -6.44 8.84
C ALA A 148 -53.36 -7.53 8.77
N ALA A 149 -52.93 -8.77 8.55
CA ALA A 149 -53.60 -10.05 8.83
C ALA A 149 -54.83 -10.46 7.98
N ASP A 150 -54.59 -11.16 6.84
CA ASP A 150 -55.39 -12.31 6.34
C ASP A 150 -54.62 -13.04 5.21
N PRO A 151 -54.44 -14.39 5.20
CA PRO A 151 -53.61 -15.10 4.21
C PRO A 151 -54.23 -15.20 2.80
N GLU A 152 -55.51 -14.89 2.65
CA GLU A 152 -56.30 -14.96 1.42
C GLU A 152 -57.07 -13.65 1.16
N TYR A 153 -56.57 -12.50 1.64
CA TYR A 153 -57.14 -11.21 1.27
C TYR A 153 -56.99 -11.03 -0.25
N ASP A 154 -58.12 -11.14 -0.95
CA ASP A 154 -58.28 -11.38 -2.39
C ASP A 154 -57.19 -10.75 -3.27
N VAL A 155 -56.12 -11.51 -3.48
CA VAL A 155 -54.93 -11.07 -4.20
C VAL A 155 -55.25 -10.87 -5.68
N VAL A 156 -56.22 -11.62 -6.21
CA VAL A 156 -56.76 -11.44 -7.55
C VAL A 156 -57.52 -10.12 -7.65
N HIS A 157 -58.29 -9.75 -6.63
CA HIS A 157 -58.97 -8.46 -6.54
C HIS A 157 -57.98 -7.29 -6.34
N ALA A 158 -56.89 -7.48 -5.60
CA ALA A 158 -55.83 -6.49 -5.50
C ALA A 158 -55.14 -6.24 -6.86
N SER A 159 -54.78 -7.30 -7.60
CA SER A 159 -54.24 -7.20 -8.96
C SER A 159 -55.25 -6.57 -9.95
N GLU A 160 -56.54 -6.87 -9.81
CA GLU A 160 -57.60 -6.20 -10.57
C GLU A 160 -57.71 -4.71 -10.23
N GLN A 161 -57.59 -4.33 -8.96
CA GLN A 161 -57.63 -2.93 -8.56
C GLN A 161 -56.41 -2.15 -9.06
N VAL A 162 -55.21 -2.75 -9.06
CA VAL A 162 -54.01 -2.13 -9.63
C VAL A 162 -54.18 -1.91 -11.12
N ALA A 163 -54.68 -2.90 -11.86
CA ALA A 163 -54.94 -2.78 -13.31
C ALA A 163 -56.03 -1.76 -13.62
N ARG A 164 -57.19 -1.80 -12.93
CA ARG A 164 -58.30 -0.85 -13.13
C ARG A 164 -57.94 0.60 -12.82
N ARG A 165 -56.99 0.82 -11.91
CA ARG A 165 -56.49 2.16 -11.55
C ARG A 165 -55.33 2.62 -12.45
N GLY A 166 -54.92 1.82 -13.44
CA GLY A 166 -53.81 2.14 -14.33
C GLY A 166 -52.45 2.21 -13.62
N LEU A 167 -52.29 1.45 -12.54
CA LEU A 167 -51.09 1.50 -11.68
C LEU A 167 -50.04 0.44 -12.07
N VAL A 168 -50.24 -0.28 -13.17
CA VAL A 168 -49.29 -1.26 -13.69
C VAL A 168 -48.16 -0.52 -14.42
N GLN A 169 -46.94 -0.65 -13.92
CA GLN A 169 -45.76 -0.07 -14.57
C GLN A 169 -45.55 -0.68 -15.95
N MET A 170 -45.31 0.17 -16.95
CA MET A 170 -45.16 -0.23 -18.36
C MET A 170 -46.38 -1.02 -18.89
N GLY A 171 -47.57 -0.75 -18.33
CA GLY A 171 -48.81 -1.41 -18.70
C GLY A 171 -49.17 -1.23 -20.17
N SER A 172 -49.94 -2.17 -20.69
CA SER A 172 -50.48 -2.19 -22.04
C SER A 172 -51.61 -1.18 -22.27
N GLY A 173 -52.22 -0.68 -21.19
CA GLY A 173 -53.43 0.14 -21.23
C GLY A 173 -54.72 -0.65 -21.39
N ASP A 174 -54.64 -1.97 -21.60
CA ASP A 174 -55.77 -2.90 -21.57
C ASP A 174 -55.93 -3.49 -20.15
N PRO A 175 -57.07 -3.30 -19.46
CA PRO A 175 -57.25 -3.76 -18.08
C PRO A 175 -57.09 -5.27 -17.88
N ALA A 176 -57.41 -6.10 -18.89
CA ALA A 176 -57.28 -7.56 -18.78
C ALA A 176 -55.80 -7.99 -18.86
N THR A 177 -55.07 -7.43 -19.83
CA THR A 177 -53.62 -7.64 -19.99
C THR A 177 -52.85 -7.08 -18.80
N ASP A 178 -53.22 -5.90 -18.32
CA ASP A 178 -52.59 -5.26 -17.15
C ASP A 178 -52.83 -6.06 -15.85
N LYS A 179 -54.02 -6.66 -15.69
CA LYS A 179 -54.28 -7.62 -14.60
C LYS A 179 -53.34 -8.81 -14.69
N ALA A 180 -53.17 -9.36 -15.89
CA ALA A 180 -52.28 -10.49 -16.11
C ALA A 180 -50.80 -10.13 -15.85
N ILE A 181 -50.34 -8.95 -16.26
CA ILE A 181 -49.01 -8.43 -15.93
C ILE A 181 -48.83 -8.30 -14.41
N ALA A 182 -49.83 -7.75 -13.71
CA ALA A 182 -49.79 -7.60 -12.25
C ALA A 182 -49.68 -8.96 -11.52
N LEU A 183 -50.38 -9.99 -12.00
CA LEU A 183 -50.26 -11.36 -11.47
C LEU A 183 -48.86 -11.95 -11.68
N GLY A 184 -48.24 -11.69 -12.84
CA GLY A 184 -46.86 -12.10 -13.11
C GLY A 184 -45.86 -11.47 -12.13
N TYR A 185 -45.94 -10.16 -11.91
CA TYR A 185 -45.06 -9.46 -10.96
C TYR A 185 -45.27 -9.91 -9.50
N LEU A 186 -46.51 -10.24 -9.13
CA LEU A 186 -46.80 -10.84 -7.84
C LEU A 186 -46.13 -12.22 -7.69
N ALA A 187 -46.17 -13.06 -8.73
CA ALA A 187 -45.48 -14.36 -8.71
C ALA A 187 -43.97 -14.19 -8.52
N VAL A 188 -43.36 -13.17 -9.14
CA VAL A 188 -41.96 -12.77 -8.89
C VAL A 188 -41.75 -12.39 -7.42
N ASN A 189 -42.57 -11.48 -6.89
CA ASN A 189 -42.45 -10.98 -5.52
C ASN A 189 -42.68 -12.04 -4.45
N THR A 190 -43.43 -13.10 -4.77
CA THR A 190 -43.68 -14.25 -3.88
C THR A 190 -42.68 -15.39 -4.07
N GLY A 191 -41.67 -15.21 -4.95
CA GLY A 191 -40.62 -16.19 -5.19
C GLY A 191 -41.02 -17.38 -6.07
N LYS A 192 -42.22 -17.34 -6.68
CA LYS A 192 -42.71 -18.35 -7.62
C LYS A 192 -42.14 -18.10 -9.03
N LEU A 193 -40.81 -18.15 -9.13
CA LEU A 193 -40.08 -17.67 -10.31
C LEU A 193 -40.41 -18.47 -11.58
N VAL A 194 -40.57 -19.79 -11.48
CA VAL A 194 -40.91 -20.64 -12.63
C VAL A 194 -42.31 -20.32 -13.15
N GLU A 195 -43.29 -20.17 -12.25
CA GLU A 195 -44.66 -19.77 -12.61
C GLU A 195 -44.67 -18.38 -13.27
N ALA A 196 -43.91 -17.43 -12.72
CA ALA A 196 -43.77 -16.10 -13.30
C ALA A 196 -43.19 -16.16 -14.73
N VAL A 197 -42.13 -16.94 -14.96
CA VAL A 197 -41.53 -17.12 -16.28
C VAL A 197 -42.51 -17.72 -17.28
N THR A 198 -43.25 -18.76 -16.89
CA THR A 198 -44.29 -19.36 -17.74
C THR A 198 -45.38 -18.36 -18.07
N HIS A 199 -45.88 -17.65 -17.06
CA HIS A 199 -46.96 -16.68 -17.20
C HIS A 199 -46.58 -15.50 -18.12
N PHE A 200 -45.39 -14.92 -17.95
CA PHE A 200 -44.92 -13.86 -18.84
C PHE A 200 -44.59 -14.38 -20.25
N SER A 201 -44.22 -15.65 -20.41
CA SER A 201 -44.02 -16.22 -21.75
C SER A 201 -45.32 -16.33 -22.51
N GLN A 202 -46.41 -16.74 -21.86
CA GLN A 202 -47.75 -16.75 -22.47
C GLN A 202 -48.17 -15.34 -22.90
N LEU A 203 -47.93 -14.33 -22.04
CA LEU A 203 -48.22 -12.94 -22.40
C LEU A 203 -47.42 -12.45 -23.61
N LEU A 204 -46.17 -12.89 -23.76
CA LEU A 204 -45.32 -12.54 -24.89
C LEU A 204 -45.68 -13.31 -26.16
N ASP A 205 -46.18 -14.55 -26.03
CA ASP A 205 -46.72 -15.32 -27.16
C ASP A 205 -47.98 -14.63 -27.72
N ASP A 206 -48.86 -14.13 -26.84
CA ASP A 206 -50.07 -13.40 -27.21
C ASP A 206 -49.77 -11.99 -27.73
N ASN A 207 -48.81 -11.29 -27.11
CA ASN A 207 -48.43 -9.94 -27.49
C ASN A 207 -46.90 -9.69 -27.32
N PRO A 208 -46.12 -9.82 -28.42
CA PRO A 208 -44.68 -9.63 -28.40
C PRO A 208 -44.19 -8.19 -28.16
N SER A 209 -45.07 -7.17 -28.11
CA SER A 209 -44.67 -5.78 -27.85
C SER A 209 -44.82 -5.37 -26.38
N LEU A 210 -45.11 -6.32 -25.47
CA LEU A 210 -45.26 -6.05 -24.05
C LEU A 210 -43.90 -5.90 -23.33
N VAL A 211 -43.42 -4.66 -23.23
CA VAL A 211 -42.20 -4.30 -22.47
C VAL A 211 -42.27 -4.83 -21.03
N ALA A 212 -43.40 -4.65 -20.35
CA ALA A 212 -43.59 -5.14 -18.98
C ALA A 212 -43.44 -6.66 -18.84
N ALA A 213 -43.80 -7.44 -19.86
CA ALA A 213 -43.71 -8.90 -19.82
C ALA A 213 -42.26 -9.37 -20.02
N TYR A 214 -41.50 -8.75 -20.93
CA TYR A 214 -40.05 -9.00 -21.04
C TYR A 214 -39.31 -8.60 -19.76
N VAL A 215 -39.60 -7.42 -19.20
CA VAL A 215 -38.97 -6.97 -17.94
C VAL A 215 -39.34 -7.89 -16.77
N GLY A 216 -40.60 -8.33 -16.68
CA GLY A 216 -41.07 -9.24 -15.66
C GLY A 216 -40.43 -10.63 -15.76
N ARG A 217 -40.36 -11.19 -16.98
CA ARG A 217 -39.74 -12.50 -17.24
C ARG A 217 -38.24 -12.48 -16.99
N GLY A 218 -37.53 -11.47 -17.50
CA GLY A 218 -36.12 -11.27 -17.26
C GLY A 218 -35.80 -11.11 -15.77
N THR A 219 -36.65 -10.41 -15.01
CA THR A 219 -36.49 -10.28 -13.56
C THR A 219 -36.61 -11.64 -12.85
N ALA A 220 -37.62 -12.43 -13.21
CA ALA A 220 -37.81 -13.76 -12.65
C ALA A 220 -36.60 -14.68 -12.94
N MET A 221 -36.06 -14.60 -14.16
CA MET A 221 -34.84 -15.32 -14.56
C MET A 221 -33.61 -14.86 -13.77
N ALA A 222 -33.42 -13.55 -13.59
CA ALA A 222 -32.31 -12.99 -12.82
C ALA A 222 -32.34 -13.46 -11.34
N MET A 223 -33.51 -13.39 -10.70
CA MET A 223 -33.71 -13.89 -9.33
C MET A 223 -33.49 -15.42 -9.24
N GLY A 224 -33.72 -16.14 -10.34
CA GLY A 224 -33.44 -17.57 -10.48
C GLY A 224 -31.97 -17.90 -10.81
N GLY A 225 -31.10 -16.90 -10.93
CA GLY A 225 -29.68 -17.05 -11.26
C GLY A 225 -29.37 -17.16 -12.76
N GLN A 226 -30.37 -17.09 -13.64
CA GLN A 226 -30.22 -17.17 -15.09
C GLN A 226 -29.91 -15.79 -15.69
N LEU A 227 -28.77 -15.21 -15.31
CA LEU A 227 -28.43 -13.81 -15.61
C LEU A 227 -28.31 -13.52 -17.12
N GLU A 228 -27.74 -14.42 -17.92
CA GLU A 228 -27.63 -14.22 -19.39
C GLU A 228 -29.00 -14.26 -20.10
N ALA A 229 -29.89 -15.14 -19.65
CA ALA A 229 -31.27 -15.18 -20.16
C ALA A 229 -32.01 -13.89 -19.79
N ALA A 230 -31.81 -13.40 -18.56
CA ALA A 230 -32.36 -12.11 -18.13
C ALA A 230 -31.84 -10.95 -19.00
N VAL A 231 -30.53 -10.88 -19.29
CA VAL A 231 -29.94 -9.88 -20.18
C VAL A 231 -30.56 -9.93 -21.58
N THR A 232 -30.84 -11.14 -22.09
CA THR A 232 -31.52 -11.33 -23.37
C THR A 232 -32.93 -10.75 -23.36
N ASP A 233 -33.72 -11.03 -22.32
CA ASP A 233 -35.07 -10.50 -22.17
C ASP A 233 -35.09 -8.98 -21.99
N PHE A 234 -34.17 -8.41 -21.20
CA PHE A 234 -34.08 -6.95 -21.07
C PHE A 234 -33.62 -6.28 -22.38
N THR A 235 -32.78 -6.95 -23.16
CA THR A 235 -32.41 -6.47 -24.50
C THR A 235 -33.60 -6.50 -25.45
N ALA A 236 -34.44 -7.53 -25.37
CA ALA A 236 -35.70 -7.58 -26.12
C ALA A 236 -36.67 -6.46 -25.68
N ALA A 237 -36.78 -6.19 -24.38
CA ALA A 237 -37.56 -5.05 -23.86
C ALA A 237 -37.07 -3.72 -24.45
N LEU A 238 -35.76 -3.49 -24.49
CA LEU A 238 -35.15 -2.27 -25.05
C LEU A 238 -35.22 -2.20 -26.58
N ALA A 239 -35.36 -3.33 -27.27
CA ALA A 239 -35.65 -3.33 -28.70
C ALA A 239 -37.08 -2.86 -29.01
N VAL A 240 -38.02 -3.10 -28.08
CA VAL A 240 -39.40 -2.61 -28.18
C VAL A 240 -39.52 -1.15 -27.73
N ASP A 241 -38.93 -0.80 -26.60
CA ASP A 241 -38.85 0.57 -26.07
C ASP A 241 -37.42 0.91 -25.62
N PRO A 242 -36.63 1.59 -26.48
CA PRO A 242 -35.27 2.01 -26.15
C PRO A 242 -35.16 3.02 -25.00
N THR A 243 -36.27 3.62 -24.56
CA THR A 243 -36.28 4.65 -23.50
C THR A 243 -36.67 4.08 -22.13
N CYS A 244 -36.93 2.77 -22.05
CA CYS A 244 -37.35 2.12 -20.82
C CYS A 244 -36.23 2.10 -19.77
N ALA A 245 -36.23 3.09 -18.87
CA ALA A 245 -35.24 3.23 -17.81
C ALA A 245 -35.17 1.99 -16.90
N GLU A 246 -36.29 1.33 -16.63
CA GLU A 246 -36.35 0.11 -15.80
C GLU A 246 -35.67 -1.09 -16.48
N ALA A 247 -35.83 -1.25 -17.81
CA ALA A 247 -35.16 -2.30 -18.57
C ALA A 247 -33.64 -2.07 -18.63
N HIS A 248 -33.20 -0.82 -18.85
CA HIS A 248 -31.80 -0.43 -18.74
C HIS A 248 -31.25 -0.73 -17.34
N LYS A 249 -31.96 -0.33 -16.27
CA LYS A 249 -31.53 -0.57 -14.89
C LYS A 249 -31.31 -2.06 -14.62
N ARG A 250 -32.31 -2.90 -14.95
CA ARG A 250 -32.26 -4.33 -14.68
C ARG A 250 -31.23 -5.06 -15.54
N ARG A 251 -31.06 -4.65 -16.81
CA ARG A 251 -29.98 -5.18 -17.66
C ARG A 251 -28.61 -4.82 -17.09
N GLY A 252 -28.43 -3.56 -16.68
CA GLY A 252 -27.21 -3.10 -16.02
C GLY A 252 -26.88 -3.88 -14.73
N GLN A 253 -27.88 -4.17 -13.89
CA GLN A 253 -27.71 -5.01 -12.69
C GLN A 253 -27.26 -6.43 -13.04
N SER A 254 -27.91 -7.08 -14.01
CA SER A 254 -27.52 -8.43 -14.45
C SER A 254 -26.13 -8.46 -15.08
N LEU A 255 -25.78 -7.46 -15.90
CA LEU A 255 -24.45 -7.31 -16.48
C LEU A 255 -23.38 -7.11 -15.41
N ALA A 256 -23.65 -6.30 -14.38
CA ALA A 256 -22.73 -6.09 -13.25
C ALA A 256 -22.51 -7.38 -12.45
N ALA A 257 -23.55 -8.20 -12.28
CA ALA A 257 -23.48 -9.51 -11.64
C ALA A 257 -22.71 -10.55 -12.50
N LEU A 258 -22.73 -10.39 -13.82
CA LEU A 258 -21.91 -11.14 -14.79
C LEU A 258 -20.49 -10.59 -14.97
N ASP A 259 -20.12 -9.56 -14.20
CA ASP A 259 -18.83 -8.86 -14.27
C ASP A 259 -18.55 -8.10 -15.58
N ARG A 260 -19.59 -7.82 -16.38
CA ARG A 260 -19.54 -6.99 -17.60
C ARG A 260 -19.70 -5.51 -17.25
N LEU A 261 -18.72 -4.95 -16.54
CA LEU A 261 -18.85 -3.66 -15.84
C LEU A 261 -19.05 -2.45 -16.75
N ASP A 262 -18.36 -2.38 -17.89
CA ASP A 262 -18.48 -1.24 -18.81
C ASP A 262 -19.86 -1.18 -19.47
N GLU A 263 -20.38 -2.34 -19.91
CA GLU A 263 -21.74 -2.45 -20.45
C GLU A 263 -22.79 -2.13 -19.38
N ALA A 264 -22.58 -2.62 -18.15
CA ALA A 264 -23.43 -2.27 -17.02
C ALA A 264 -23.43 -0.77 -16.73
N LEU A 265 -22.29 -0.09 -16.87
CA LEU A 265 -22.18 1.35 -16.64
C LEU A 265 -22.94 2.15 -17.70
N VAL A 266 -22.88 1.72 -18.96
CA VAL A 266 -23.68 2.32 -20.06
C VAL A 266 -25.17 2.22 -19.73
N ASP A 267 -25.64 1.03 -19.36
CA ASP A 267 -27.04 0.79 -19.04
C ASP A 267 -27.53 1.55 -17.80
N LEU A 268 -26.77 1.52 -16.70
CA LEU A 268 -27.14 2.27 -15.50
C LEU A 268 -27.07 3.79 -15.73
N THR A 269 -26.22 4.26 -16.65
CA THR A 269 -26.21 5.67 -17.05
C THR A 269 -27.49 6.03 -17.80
N ALA A 270 -27.89 5.22 -18.79
CA ALA A 270 -29.16 5.42 -19.50
C ALA A 270 -30.38 5.39 -18.56
N ALA A 271 -30.38 4.51 -17.55
CA ALA A 271 -31.45 4.43 -16.55
C ALA A 271 -31.56 5.70 -15.69
N VAL A 272 -30.41 6.24 -15.25
CA VAL A 272 -30.34 7.49 -14.45
C VAL A 272 -30.69 8.72 -15.29
N ASP A 273 -30.31 8.75 -16.57
CA ASP A 273 -30.62 9.87 -17.46
C ASP A 273 -32.10 9.85 -17.87
N GLY A 274 -32.71 8.66 -17.98
CA GLY A 274 -34.12 8.47 -18.32
C GLY A 274 -35.11 8.62 -17.15
N SER A 275 -34.65 8.61 -15.90
CA SER A 275 -35.53 8.69 -14.72
C SER A 275 -34.85 9.27 -13.48
N ASP A 276 -35.61 9.95 -12.62
CA ASP A 276 -35.13 10.45 -11.32
C ASP A 276 -35.11 9.34 -10.23
N ASP A 277 -34.91 8.08 -10.61
CA ASP A 277 -34.96 6.94 -9.70
C ASP A 277 -33.73 6.92 -8.76
N PRO A 278 -33.90 7.07 -7.42
CA PRO A 278 -32.79 6.99 -6.49
C PRO A 278 -32.14 5.61 -6.44
N ASP A 279 -32.86 4.53 -6.73
CA ASP A 279 -32.29 3.18 -6.81
C ASP A 279 -31.32 3.08 -8.00
N ALA A 280 -31.71 3.54 -9.19
CA ALA A 280 -30.82 3.58 -10.36
C ALA A 280 -29.49 4.32 -10.06
N ARG A 281 -29.55 5.45 -9.35
CA ARG A 281 -28.35 6.19 -8.91
C ARG A 281 -27.54 5.39 -7.90
N GLN A 282 -28.16 4.81 -6.88
CA GLN A 282 -27.47 3.96 -5.92
C GLN A 282 -26.73 2.82 -6.64
N GLN A 283 -27.40 2.11 -7.55
CA GLN A 283 -26.79 1.00 -8.31
C GLN A 283 -25.61 1.46 -9.17
N ARG A 284 -25.75 2.60 -9.86
CA ARG A 284 -24.64 3.19 -10.63
C ARG A 284 -23.48 3.59 -9.71
N GLY A 285 -23.78 4.16 -8.55
CA GLY A 285 -22.79 4.49 -7.52
C GLY A 285 -22.04 3.28 -6.99
N VAL A 286 -22.73 2.16 -6.72
CA VAL A 286 -22.12 0.90 -6.31
C VAL A 286 -21.24 0.30 -7.42
N LEU A 287 -21.71 0.34 -8.67
CA LEU A 287 -20.92 -0.10 -9.82
C LEU A 287 -19.67 0.77 -10.00
N LEU A 288 -19.81 2.09 -9.95
CA LEU A 288 -18.69 3.03 -10.03
C LEU A 288 -17.67 2.81 -8.91
N HIS A 289 -18.12 2.49 -7.69
CA HIS A 289 -17.24 2.07 -6.61
C HIS A 289 -16.48 0.77 -6.97
N LYS A 290 -17.15 -0.24 -7.52
CA LYS A 290 -16.52 -1.49 -7.99
C LYS A 290 -15.48 -1.21 -9.10
N MET A 291 -15.76 -0.25 -9.98
CA MET A 291 -14.85 0.25 -11.01
C MET A 291 -13.78 1.24 -10.48
N ARG A 292 -13.71 1.46 -9.16
CA ARG A 292 -12.78 2.37 -8.48
C ARG A 292 -12.92 3.85 -8.89
N ASN A 293 -14.07 4.25 -9.44
CA ASN A 293 -14.42 5.64 -9.70
C ASN A 293 -15.18 6.23 -8.51
N TYR A 294 -14.46 6.47 -7.41
CA TYR A 294 -15.02 6.85 -6.12
C TYR A 294 -15.62 8.25 -6.10
N ARG A 295 -15.04 9.20 -6.85
CA ARG A 295 -15.56 10.57 -6.96
C ARG A 295 -16.95 10.59 -7.59
N ARG A 296 -17.14 9.93 -8.74
CA ARG A 296 -18.46 9.83 -9.37
C ARG A 296 -19.43 8.98 -8.54
N ALA A 297 -18.95 7.88 -7.96
CA ALA A 297 -19.77 7.05 -7.07
C ALA A 297 -20.36 7.84 -5.90
N GLN A 298 -19.55 8.68 -5.24
CA GLN A 298 -20.00 9.52 -4.14
C GLN A 298 -21.13 10.47 -4.56
N VAL A 299 -21.05 11.07 -5.75
CA VAL A 299 -22.08 11.99 -6.26
C VAL A 299 -23.42 11.27 -6.37
N ASP A 300 -23.43 10.10 -7.00
CA ASP A 300 -24.62 9.29 -7.18
C ASP A 300 -25.22 8.82 -5.85
N LEU A 301 -24.38 8.32 -4.94
CA LEU A 301 -24.82 7.85 -3.62
C LEU A 301 -25.41 8.98 -2.77
N ARG A 302 -24.83 10.18 -2.81
CA ARG A 302 -25.40 11.36 -2.11
C ARG A 302 -26.73 11.79 -2.70
N ALA A 303 -26.87 11.76 -4.03
CA ALA A 303 -28.12 12.08 -4.70
C ALA A 303 -29.22 11.06 -4.31
N ALA A 304 -28.89 9.76 -4.33
CA ALA A 304 -29.81 8.71 -3.88
C ALA A 304 -30.24 8.91 -2.41
N LEU A 305 -29.29 9.21 -1.51
CA LEU A 305 -29.55 9.44 -0.08
C LEU A 305 -30.33 10.73 0.21
N THR A 306 -30.27 11.71 -0.69
CA THR A 306 -31.09 12.93 -0.59
C THR A 306 -32.57 12.61 -0.82
N ALA A 307 -32.87 11.69 -1.75
CA ALA A 307 -34.23 11.24 -2.03
C ALA A 307 -34.72 10.16 -1.03
N ASN A 308 -33.84 9.27 -0.58
CA ASN A 308 -34.13 8.25 0.42
C ASN A 308 -33.00 8.12 1.45
N ASN A 309 -33.17 8.77 2.59
CA ASN A 309 -32.15 8.81 3.64
C ASN A 309 -32.15 7.58 4.58
N ALA A 310 -33.10 6.65 4.40
CA ALA A 310 -33.32 5.48 5.25
C ALA A 310 -32.78 4.19 4.61
N ASP A 311 -31.64 4.30 3.93
CA ASP A 311 -30.95 3.18 3.29
C ASP A 311 -29.55 2.97 3.92
N PRO A 312 -29.38 1.99 4.82
CA PRO A 312 -28.09 1.72 5.46
C PRO A 312 -27.02 1.27 4.45
N VAL A 313 -27.40 0.59 3.36
CA VAL A 313 -26.47 0.10 2.34
C VAL A 313 -25.88 1.26 1.56
N ALA A 314 -26.71 2.22 1.12
CA ALA A 314 -26.23 3.43 0.45
C ALA A 314 -25.31 4.28 1.34
N TRP A 315 -25.64 4.42 2.63
CA TRP A 315 -24.76 5.08 3.60
C TRP A 315 -23.41 4.37 3.76
N ASN A 316 -23.42 3.03 3.82
CA ASN A 316 -22.19 2.24 3.90
C ASN A 316 -21.33 2.39 2.63
N PHE A 317 -21.92 2.35 1.43
CA PHE A 317 -21.18 2.57 0.19
C PHE A 317 -20.64 4.00 0.07
N LEU A 318 -21.39 5.01 0.54
CA LEU A 318 -20.88 6.38 0.58
C LEU A 318 -19.66 6.47 1.50
N GLY A 319 -19.71 5.80 2.66
CA GLY A 319 -18.57 5.65 3.56
C GLY A 319 -17.38 4.98 2.87
N LEU A 320 -17.60 3.89 2.13
CA LEU A 320 -16.55 3.18 1.38
C LEU A 320 -15.88 4.08 0.35
N CYS A 321 -16.65 4.81 -0.47
CA CYS A 321 -16.10 5.79 -1.41
C CYS A 321 -15.27 6.87 -0.70
N LEU A 322 -15.79 7.43 0.40
CA LEU A 322 -15.10 8.44 1.19
C LEU A 322 -13.79 7.92 1.79
N ASN A 323 -13.80 6.70 2.32
CA ASN A 323 -12.62 6.08 2.92
C ASN A 323 -11.56 5.75 1.84
N SER A 324 -11.98 5.24 0.68
CA SER A 324 -11.11 5.00 -0.47
C SER A 324 -10.48 6.28 -1.06
N MET A 325 -11.12 7.43 -0.84
CA MET A 325 -10.55 8.75 -1.16
C MET A 325 -9.73 9.35 -0.02
N GLY A 326 -9.55 8.67 1.11
CA GLY A 326 -8.79 9.17 2.27
C GLY A 326 -9.56 10.15 3.16
N GLN A 327 -10.84 10.38 2.90
CA GLN A 327 -11.71 11.26 3.67
C GLN A 327 -12.31 10.52 4.87
N CYS A 328 -11.46 9.88 5.69
CA CYS A 328 -11.86 8.96 6.76
C CYS A 328 -12.82 9.61 7.79
N ALA A 329 -12.62 10.89 8.14
CA ALA A 329 -13.52 11.58 9.06
C ALA A 329 -14.96 11.71 8.53
N LYS A 330 -15.13 11.92 7.22
CA LYS A 330 -16.46 11.94 6.59
C LYS A 330 -17.02 10.53 6.44
N ALA A 331 -16.16 9.54 6.19
CA ALA A 331 -16.55 8.13 6.13
C ALA A 331 -17.13 7.65 7.47
N VAL A 332 -16.50 8.03 8.60
CA VAL A 332 -17.02 7.78 9.96
C VAL A 332 -18.45 8.25 10.11
N THR A 333 -18.79 9.46 9.66
CA THR A 333 -20.16 9.98 9.70
C THR A 333 -21.13 9.12 8.89
N ALA A 334 -20.73 8.73 7.67
CA ALA A 334 -21.57 7.91 6.80
C ALA A 334 -21.81 6.50 7.38
N TYR A 335 -20.77 5.83 7.90
CA TYR A 335 -20.93 4.53 8.54
C TYR A 335 -21.72 4.59 9.83
N THR A 336 -21.52 5.64 10.64
CA THR A 336 -22.34 5.86 11.85
C THR A 336 -23.81 5.97 11.46
N ARG A 337 -24.13 6.70 10.38
CA ARG A 337 -25.51 6.80 9.90
C ARG A 337 -26.07 5.47 9.39
N ALA A 338 -25.25 4.62 8.77
CA ALA A 338 -25.66 3.26 8.40
C ALA A 338 -26.02 2.43 9.66
N LEU A 339 -25.23 2.55 10.73
CA LEU A 339 -25.44 1.82 11.99
C LEU A 339 -26.58 2.37 12.84
N ASP A 340 -26.89 3.67 12.73
CA ASP A 340 -28.10 4.24 13.34
C ASP A 340 -29.37 3.62 12.75
N LEU A 341 -29.33 3.23 11.47
CA LEU A 341 -30.44 2.59 10.74
C LEU A 341 -30.47 1.07 10.96
N ASP A 342 -29.31 0.42 10.96
CA ASP A 342 -29.15 -1.00 11.27
C ASP A 342 -27.93 -1.24 12.18
N PRO A 343 -28.13 -1.34 13.50
CA PRO A 343 -27.05 -1.60 14.46
C PRO A 343 -26.36 -2.97 14.29
N SER A 344 -26.98 -3.90 13.55
CA SER A 344 -26.45 -5.24 13.30
C SER A 344 -25.68 -5.37 11.98
N PHE A 345 -25.49 -4.26 11.26
CA PHE A 345 -24.82 -4.25 9.96
C PHE A 345 -23.29 -4.45 10.13
N LYS A 346 -22.85 -5.71 10.09
CA LYS A 346 -21.46 -6.14 10.35
C LYS A 346 -20.43 -5.44 9.45
N GLU A 347 -20.74 -5.29 8.17
CA GLU A 347 -19.88 -4.62 7.19
C GLU A 347 -19.66 -3.15 7.58
N ALA A 348 -20.72 -2.43 7.95
CA ALA A 348 -20.62 -1.04 8.39
C ALA A 348 -19.84 -0.88 9.71
N LEU A 349 -20.00 -1.81 10.66
CA LEU A 349 -19.21 -1.82 11.89
C LEU A 349 -17.71 -2.01 11.62
N VAL A 350 -17.34 -2.97 10.77
CA VAL A 350 -15.95 -3.20 10.40
C VAL A 350 -15.36 -2.02 9.63
N ASN A 351 -16.11 -1.44 8.72
CA ASN A 351 -15.69 -0.28 7.96
C ASN A 351 -15.49 0.94 8.87
N LEU A 352 -16.38 1.17 9.83
CA LEU A 352 -16.25 2.22 10.83
C LEU A 352 -15.00 2.02 11.70
N GLY A 353 -14.78 0.79 12.20
CA GLY A 353 -13.57 0.44 12.95
C GLY A 353 -12.29 0.70 12.13
N SER A 354 -12.32 0.36 10.84
CA SER A 354 -11.21 0.60 9.91
C SER A 354 -10.95 2.09 9.68
N SER A 355 -11.97 2.93 9.53
CA SER A 355 -11.78 4.37 9.42
C SER A 355 -11.23 5.00 10.70
N TYR A 356 -11.63 4.52 11.88
CA TYR A 356 -10.99 4.95 13.13
C TYR A 356 -9.53 4.49 13.24
N ARG A 357 -9.20 3.29 12.73
CA ARG A 357 -7.82 2.81 12.63
C ARG A 357 -6.97 3.73 11.76
N GLU A 358 -7.47 4.11 10.58
CA GLU A 358 -6.80 5.07 9.68
C GLU A 358 -6.68 6.47 10.30
N LEU A 359 -7.60 6.86 11.19
CA LEU A 359 -7.48 8.11 11.98
C LEU A 359 -6.59 7.95 13.23
N ALA A 360 -5.89 6.82 13.37
CA ALA A 360 -5.08 6.47 14.55
C ALA A 360 -5.86 6.44 15.88
N ASN A 361 -7.19 6.34 15.84
CA ASN A 361 -8.03 6.24 17.04
C ASN A 361 -8.22 4.77 17.45
N TYR A 362 -7.19 4.21 18.08
CA TYR A 362 -7.14 2.80 18.50
C TYR A 362 -8.35 2.40 19.36
N LYS A 363 -8.70 3.23 20.36
CA LYS A 363 -9.79 2.92 21.31
C LYS A 363 -11.14 2.76 20.60
N LEU A 364 -11.48 3.68 19.69
CA LEU A 364 -12.74 3.57 18.93
C LEU A 364 -12.69 2.46 17.88
N ALA A 365 -11.53 2.25 17.23
CA ALA A 365 -11.36 1.14 16.30
C ALA A 365 -11.64 -0.21 16.98
N MET A 366 -11.01 -0.46 18.13
CA MET A 366 -11.20 -1.67 18.91
C MET A 366 -12.63 -1.85 19.40
N LYS A 367 -13.29 -0.78 19.88
CA LYS A 367 -14.71 -0.83 20.27
C LYS A 367 -15.60 -1.42 19.16
N HIS A 368 -15.40 -0.99 17.91
CA HIS A 368 -16.21 -1.46 16.79
C HIS A 368 -15.81 -2.87 16.32
N PHE A 369 -14.51 -3.20 16.31
CA PHE A 369 -14.07 -4.56 16.00
C PHE A 369 -14.54 -5.58 17.05
N ASP A 370 -14.53 -5.22 18.33
CA ASP A 370 -15.07 -6.06 19.40
C ASP A 370 -16.57 -6.28 19.25
N ALA A 371 -17.33 -5.24 18.87
CA ALA A 371 -18.75 -5.36 18.59
C ALA A 371 -19.03 -6.35 17.43
N VAL A 372 -18.23 -6.32 16.37
CA VAL A 372 -18.37 -7.25 15.24
C VAL A 372 -18.07 -8.69 15.65
N VAL A 373 -16.97 -8.92 16.38
CA VAL A 373 -16.60 -10.26 16.83
C VAL A 373 -17.60 -10.82 17.85
N ALA A 374 -18.22 -9.95 18.66
CA ALA A 374 -19.31 -10.34 19.55
C ALA A 374 -20.60 -10.68 18.79
N LEU A 375 -20.92 -9.93 17.73
CA LEU A 375 -22.11 -10.15 16.90
C LEU A 375 -21.99 -11.41 16.03
N ASP A 376 -20.81 -11.64 15.44
CA ASP A 376 -20.51 -12.82 14.65
C ASP A 376 -19.06 -13.29 14.88
N PRO A 377 -18.85 -14.25 15.79
CA PRO A 377 -17.54 -14.83 16.05
C PRO A 377 -16.94 -15.59 14.85
N CYS A 378 -17.68 -15.86 13.78
CA CYS A 378 -17.17 -16.52 12.58
C CYS A 378 -16.91 -15.54 11.43
N TYR A 379 -17.11 -14.23 11.66
CA TYR A 379 -16.83 -13.21 10.66
C TYR A 379 -15.32 -12.98 10.52
N LEU A 380 -14.70 -13.73 9.59
CA LEU A 380 -13.26 -13.74 9.31
C LEU A 380 -12.68 -12.32 9.19
N HIS A 381 -13.31 -11.45 8.41
CA HIS A 381 -12.81 -10.11 8.14
C HIS A 381 -12.73 -9.24 9.40
N GLY A 382 -13.76 -9.29 10.26
CA GLY A 382 -13.78 -8.56 11.53
C GLY A 382 -12.71 -9.04 12.51
N ARG A 383 -12.53 -10.37 12.65
CA ARG A 383 -11.46 -10.94 13.49
C ARG A 383 -10.07 -10.59 12.98
N TYR A 384 -9.83 -10.76 11.68
CA TYR A 384 -8.56 -10.43 11.06
C TYR A 384 -8.20 -8.95 11.28
N LEU A 385 -9.15 -8.03 11.06
CA LEU A 385 -8.90 -6.60 11.25
C LEU A 385 -8.68 -6.23 12.73
N ARG A 386 -9.32 -6.90 13.68
CA ARG A 386 -9.00 -6.74 15.10
C ARG A 386 -7.56 -7.17 15.40
N GLY A 387 -7.16 -8.34 14.91
CA GLY A 387 -5.80 -8.86 15.05
C GLY A 387 -4.76 -7.94 14.40
N LEU A 388 -5.03 -7.44 13.19
CA LEU A 388 -4.19 -6.47 12.49
C LEU A 388 -4.06 -5.15 13.25
N THR A 389 -5.15 -4.69 13.87
CA THR A 389 -5.15 -3.46 14.68
C THR A 389 -4.30 -3.63 15.93
N ARG A 390 -4.46 -4.73 16.66
CA ARG A 390 -3.60 -5.09 17.80
C ARG A 390 -2.13 -5.23 17.40
N TYR A 391 -1.85 -5.88 16.27
CA TYR A 391 -0.51 -5.96 15.70
C TYR A 391 0.10 -4.57 15.48
N GLY A 392 -0.65 -3.69 14.80
CA GLY A 392 -0.22 -2.30 14.55
C GLY A 392 0.02 -1.50 15.83
N ALA A 393 -0.75 -1.76 16.89
CA ALA A 393 -0.58 -1.16 18.21
C ALA A 393 0.61 -1.74 19.01
N GLY A 394 1.23 -2.81 18.52
CA GLY A 394 2.30 -3.53 19.20
C GLY A 394 1.82 -4.51 20.28
N GLU A 395 0.52 -4.81 20.35
CA GLU A 395 -0.07 -5.80 21.28
C GLU A 395 0.02 -7.22 20.67
N LEU A 396 1.25 -7.74 20.48
CA LEU A 396 1.45 -8.95 19.70
C LEU A 396 0.88 -10.20 20.38
N ARG A 397 0.93 -10.31 21.72
CA ARG A 397 0.32 -11.43 22.45
C ARG A 397 -1.18 -11.55 22.15
N ALA A 398 -1.90 -10.44 22.16
CA ALA A 398 -3.33 -10.41 21.85
C ALA A 398 -3.60 -10.59 20.34
N ALA A 399 -2.76 -10.00 19.49
CA ALA A 399 -2.87 -10.15 18.03
C ALA A 399 -2.72 -11.60 17.58
N ILE A 400 -1.78 -12.36 18.15
CA ILE A 400 -1.56 -13.78 17.84
C ILE A 400 -2.85 -14.59 18.02
N THR A 401 -3.59 -14.36 19.10
CA THR A 401 -4.84 -15.07 19.38
C THR A 401 -5.89 -14.82 18.30
N ASP A 402 -6.08 -13.56 17.90
CA ASP A 402 -7.04 -13.19 16.86
C ASP A 402 -6.63 -13.70 15.48
N LEU A 403 -5.34 -13.59 15.14
CA LEU A 403 -4.81 -14.00 13.83
C LEU A 403 -4.80 -15.52 13.68
N ALA A 404 -4.49 -16.26 14.74
CA ALA A 404 -4.61 -17.72 14.76
C ALA A 404 -6.07 -18.16 14.60
N ALA A 405 -7.00 -17.49 15.29
CA ALA A 405 -8.42 -17.77 15.13
C ALA A 405 -8.91 -17.45 13.71
N ALA A 406 -8.49 -16.32 13.13
CA ALA A 406 -8.81 -15.98 11.75
C ALA A 406 -8.25 -17.01 10.75
N ALA A 407 -6.99 -17.41 10.90
CA ALA A 407 -6.37 -18.46 10.07
C ALA A 407 -7.08 -19.82 10.19
N SER A 408 -7.67 -20.13 11.35
CA SER A 408 -8.43 -21.37 11.55
C SER A 408 -9.82 -21.37 10.89
N LEU A 409 -10.43 -20.20 10.70
CA LEU A 409 -11.74 -20.06 10.04
C LEU A 409 -11.64 -20.31 8.53
N ASP A 410 -10.52 -19.90 7.93
CA ASP A 410 -10.23 -20.13 6.53
C ASP A 410 -8.72 -20.35 6.33
N PRO A 411 -8.29 -21.62 6.11
CA PRO A 411 -6.89 -21.93 5.84
C PRO A 411 -6.33 -21.27 4.58
N SER A 412 -7.17 -20.79 3.65
CA SER A 412 -6.75 -20.04 2.46
C SER A 412 -6.50 -18.56 2.74
N ALA A 413 -6.85 -18.06 3.93
CA ALA A 413 -6.59 -16.69 4.38
C ALA A 413 -5.10 -16.49 4.76
N LYS A 414 -4.22 -16.62 3.76
CA LYS A 414 -2.76 -16.59 3.92
C LYS A 414 -2.24 -15.35 4.64
N ASP A 415 -2.92 -14.20 4.51
CA ASP A 415 -2.50 -12.96 5.16
C ASP A 415 -2.66 -13.01 6.69
N ALA A 416 -3.69 -13.71 7.20
CA ALA A 416 -3.86 -13.94 8.63
C ALA A 416 -2.74 -14.86 9.17
N THR A 417 -2.46 -15.96 8.47
CA THR A 417 -1.38 -16.90 8.83
C THR A 417 0.00 -16.25 8.77
N LYS A 418 0.26 -15.44 7.73
CA LYS A 418 1.50 -14.69 7.57
C LYS A 418 1.70 -13.69 8.71
N LEU A 419 0.69 -12.88 9.01
CA LEU A 419 0.81 -11.89 10.09
C LEU A 419 0.91 -12.56 11.47
N HIS A 420 0.24 -13.70 11.66
CA HIS A 420 0.42 -14.55 12.84
C HIS A 420 1.88 -15.02 12.97
N ALA A 421 2.49 -15.52 11.90
CA ALA A 421 3.89 -15.95 11.89
C ALA A 421 4.85 -14.79 12.20
N VAL A 422 4.59 -13.60 11.65
CA VAL A 422 5.38 -12.40 11.93
C VAL A 422 5.26 -11.95 13.39
N ALA A 423 4.05 -11.98 13.97
CA ALA A 423 3.86 -11.66 15.38
C ALA A 423 4.59 -12.64 16.30
N LEU A 424 4.57 -13.94 15.97
CA LEU A 424 5.34 -14.97 16.67
C LEU A 424 6.86 -14.72 16.55
N HIS A 425 7.34 -14.39 15.36
CA HIS A 425 8.74 -14.06 15.09
C HIS A 425 9.18 -12.87 15.95
N ALA A 426 8.43 -11.78 15.94
CA ALA A 426 8.73 -10.57 16.69
C ALA A 426 8.72 -10.76 18.22
N LEU A 427 8.04 -11.80 18.71
CA LEU A 427 8.05 -12.23 20.12
C LEU A 427 9.09 -13.32 20.43
N GLY A 428 9.95 -13.70 19.49
CA GLY A 428 10.96 -14.75 19.70
C GLY A 428 10.40 -16.17 19.79
N ARG A 429 9.14 -16.40 19.41
CA ARG A 429 8.52 -17.74 19.32
C ARG A 429 8.88 -18.42 17.99
N TYR A 430 10.18 -18.61 17.79
CA TYR A 430 10.76 -18.94 16.48
C TYR A 430 10.33 -20.28 15.90
N SER A 431 10.16 -21.31 16.72
CA SER A 431 9.70 -22.62 16.27
C SER A 431 8.29 -22.56 15.66
N GLU A 432 7.38 -21.88 16.33
CA GLU A 432 6.01 -21.67 15.87
C GLU A 432 5.93 -20.74 14.66
N ALA A 433 6.73 -19.66 14.67
CA ALA A 433 6.83 -18.74 13.54
C ALA A 433 7.32 -19.46 12.28
N LEU A 434 8.39 -20.27 12.38
CA LEU A 434 8.94 -21.04 11.26
C LEU A 434 7.91 -22.04 10.72
N ALA A 435 7.17 -22.73 11.59
CA ALA A 435 6.11 -23.64 11.19
C ALA A 435 5.00 -22.90 10.42
N ALA A 436 4.56 -21.75 10.91
CA ALA A 436 3.54 -20.93 10.27
C ALA A 436 4.00 -20.38 8.91
N TYR A 437 5.24 -19.90 8.79
CA TYR A 437 5.83 -19.49 7.51
C TYR A 437 5.86 -20.65 6.51
N ASN A 438 6.32 -21.83 6.93
CA ASN A 438 6.36 -23.01 6.06
C ASN A 438 4.97 -23.45 5.61
N GLY A 439 3.95 -23.31 6.46
CA GLY A 439 2.56 -23.55 6.10
C GLY A 439 2.07 -22.64 4.97
N VAL A 440 2.38 -21.34 5.03
CA VAL A 440 2.06 -20.40 3.94
C VAL A 440 2.79 -20.79 2.65
N LEU A 441 4.09 -21.08 2.74
CA LEU A 441 4.94 -21.35 1.59
C LEU A 441 4.66 -22.71 0.93
N ALA A 442 4.08 -23.67 1.65
CA ALA A 442 3.65 -24.95 1.07
C ALA A 442 2.55 -24.77 0.01
N HIS A 443 1.68 -23.77 0.17
CA HIS A 443 0.60 -23.46 -0.76
C HIS A 443 0.92 -22.28 -1.68
N HIS A 444 1.80 -21.37 -1.23
CA HIS A 444 2.20 -20.18 -1.96
C HIS A 444 3.74 -20.02 -1.93
N PRO A 445 4.49 -20.80 -2.72
CA PRO A 445 5.96 -20.82 -2.67
C PRO A 445 6.64 -19.46 -2.94
N SER A 446 5.95 -18.59 -3.68
CA SER A 446 6.43 -17.25 -4.04
C SER A 446 5.95 -16.15 -3.08
N ASP A 447 5.27 -16.49 -1.97
CA ASP A 447 4.75 -15.49 -1.04
C ASP A 447 5.90 -14.75 -0.32
N PRO A 448 5.78 -13.42 -0.10
CA PRO A 448 6.77 -12.66 0.65
C PRO A 448 7.13 -13.23 2.02
N ALA A 449 6.27 -14.04 2.63
CA ALA A 449 6.54 -14.81 3.86
C ALA A 449 7.91 -15.52 3.87
N TRP A 450 8.42 -15.87 2.69
CA TRP A 450 9.75 -16.43 2.50
C TRP A 450 10.87 -15.49 3.02
N TYR A 451 10.80 -14.19 2.76
CA TYR A 451 11.82 -13.25 3.22
C TYR A 451 11.88 -13.17 4.75
N GLN A 452 10.72 -13.07 5.42
CA GLN A 452 10.70 -13.06 6.88
C GLN A 452 11.16 -14.40 7.48
N ARG A 453 10.91 -15.52 6.79
CA ARG A 453 11.43 -16.84 7.16
C ARG A 453 12.95 -16.91 7.05
N GLU A 454 13.53 -16.50 5.92
CA GLU A 454 14.99 -16.47 5.75
C GLU A 454 15.64 -15.54 6.79
N LEU A 455 15.03 -14.39 7.07
CA LEU A 455 15.51 -13.49 8.13
C LEU A 455 15.53 -14.18 9.50
N LEU A 456 14.45 -14.90 9.83
CA LEU A 456 14.37 -15.69 11.07
C LEU A 456 15.55 -16.67 11.14
N ILE A 457 15.80 -17.43 10.06
CA ILE A 457 16.87 -18.43 9.99
C ILE A 457 18.24 -17.77 10.16
N ALA A 458 18.47 -16.61 9.55
CA ALA A 458 19.72 -15.86 9.66
C ALA A 458 19.99 -15.37 11.10
N VAL A 459 18.94 -15.04 11.84
CA VAL A 459 19.03 -14.47 13.19
C VAL A 459 19.23 -15.54 14.27
N LEU A 460 18.65 -16.74 14.09
CA LEU A 460 18.67 -17.82 15.08
C LEU A 460 20.06 -18.14 15.70
N PRO A 461 21.17 -18.21 14.93
CA PRO A 461 22.48 -18.51 15.50
C PRO A 461 23.06 -17.41 16.39
N HIS A 462 22.49 -16.20 16.34
CA HIS A 462 23.02 -14.98 16.96
C HIS A 462 22.23 -14.51 18.19
N LEU A 463 21.27 -15.30 18.67
CA LEU A 463 20.43 -14.95 19.82
C LEU A 463 21.24 -14.58 21.07
N GLU A 464 22.28 -15.34 21.38
CA GLU A 464 23.18 -15.10 22.52
C GLU A 464 24.35 -14.15 22.18
N THR A 465 24.42 -13.65 20.94
CA THR A 465 25.49 -12.73 20.53
C THR A 465 25.19 -11.33 21.07
N PRO A 466 26.20 -10.60 21.58
CA PRO A 466 26.02 -9.20 21.96
C PRO A 466 25.51 -8.39 20.76
N LEU A 467 24.40 -7.66 20.93
CA LEU A 467 23.69 -6.95 19.88
C LEU A 467 24.63 -6.04 19.06
N ARG A 468 25.54 -5.34 19.74
CA ARG A 468 26.52 -4.44 19.12
C ARG A 468 27.52 -5.09 18.17
N THR A 469 27.68 -6.41 18.24
CA THR A 469 28.69 -7.15 17.47
C THR A 469 28.12 -7.85 16.24
N PHE A 470 26.81 -7.76 16.03
CA PHE A 470 26.10 -8.39 14.92
C PHE A 470 25.50 -7.33 13.99
N SER A 471 25.85 -7.41 12.70
CA SER A 471 25.30 -6.53 11.65
C SER A 471 24.45 -7.36 10.69
N LEU A 472 23.14 -7.08 10.69
CA LEU A 472 22.19 -7.76 9.81
C LEU A 472 22.41 -7.39 8.34
N ASP A 473 22.81 -6.15 8.05
CA ASP A 473 23.19 -5.69 6.71
C ASP A 473 24.34 -6.49 6.10
N ARG A 474 25.25 -7.02 6.93
CA ARG A 474 26.34 -7.92 6.48
C ARG A 474 25.91 -9.38 6.42
N ALA A 475 25.06 -9.79 7.34
CA ALA A 475 24.60 -11.17 7.42
C ALA A 475 23.73 -11.55 6.21
N MET A 476 23.01 -10.58 5.65
CA MET A 476 22.09 -10.80 4.53
C MET A 476 22.69 -10.39 3.18
N ASP A 477 22.47 -11.24 2.19
CA ASP A 477 22.91 -11.05 0.81
C ASP A 477 22.30 -9.78 0.17
N PRO A 478 23.06 -9.01 -0.64
CA PRO A 478 22.56 -7.81 -1.31
C PRO A 478 21.32 -8.03 -2.20
N TYR A 479 21.22 -9.14 -2.92
CA TYR A 479 20.08 -9.47 -3.78
C TYR A 479 18.86 -9.91 -2.97
N PHE A 480 19.07 -10.56 -1.82
CA PHE A 480 18.00 -10.79 -0.85
C PHE A 480 17.39 -9.45 -0.39
N LYS A 481 18.23 -8.49 0.01
CA LYS A 481 17.79 -7.18 0.51
C LYS A 481 17.02 -6.40 -0.56
N GLU A 482 17.54 -6.38 -1.79
CA GLU A 482 16.85 -5.77 -2.94
C GLU A 482 15.48 -6.43 -3.19
N GLY A 483 15.48 -7.77 -3.32
CA GLY A 483 14.27 -8.53 -3.61
C GLY A 483 13.19 -8.27 -2.57
N TRP A 484 13.56 -8.22 -1.30
CA TRP A 484 12.61 -7.95 -0.22
C TRP A 484 12.05 -6.52 -0.30
N CYS A 485 12.91 -5.50 -0.44
CA CYS A 485 12.45 -4.11 -0.45
C CYS A 485 11.59 -3.79 -1.68
N LYS A 486 11.85 -4.43 -2.83
CA LYS A 486 11.04 -4.32 -4.05
C LYS A 486 9.87 -5.31 -4.12
N ARG A 487 9.72 -6.19 -3.12
CA ARG A 487 8.69 -7.24 -3.07
C ARG A 487 8.72 -8.16 -4.29
N HIS A 488 9.91 -8.48 -4.77
CA HIS A 488 10.09 -9.46 -5.84
C HIS A 488 9.67 -10.86 -5.36
N SER A 489 9.25 -11.70 -6.30
CA SER A 489 9.05 -13.12 -6.00
C SER A 489 10.40 -13.75 -5.64
N PRO A 490 10.49 -14.55 -4.57
CA PRO A 490 11.71 -15.30 -4.23
C PRO A 490 12.27 -16.13 -5.40
N ALA A 491 11.40 -16.63 -6.28
CA ALA A 491 11.79 -17.39 -7.47
C ALA A 491 12.61 -16.59 -8.50
N LEU A 492 12.65 -15.26 -8.38
CA LEU A 492 13.45 -14.38 -9.24
C LEU A 492 14.87 -14.14 -8.70
N LEU A 493 15.17 -14.57 -7.47
CA LEU A 493 16.49 -14.41 -6.85
C LEU A 493 17.44 -15.54 -7.25
N LEU A 494 17.81 -15.58 -8.53
CA LEU A 494 18.62 -16.66 -9.10
C LEU A 494 20.02 -16.79 -8.47
N GLU A 495 20.57 -15.69 -7.98
CA GLU A 495 21.91 -15.63 -7.37
C GLU A 495 21.89 -15.86 -5.85
N TYR A 496 20.71 -15.94 -5.24
CA TYR A 496 20.56 -16.19 -3.81
C TYR A 496 20.44 -17.68 -3.51
N THR A 497 21.26 -18.17 -2.58
CA THR A 497 21.13 -19.54 -2.05
C THR A 497 20.33 -19.50 -0.74
N PRO A 498 19.15 -20.14 -0.67
CA PRO A 498 18.36 -20.21 0.56
C PRO A 498 19.16 -20.78 1.74
N LEU A 499 18.95 -20.22 2.92
CA LEU A 499 19.61 -20.67 4.13
C LEU A 499 19.12 -22.08 4.52
N PRO A 500 20.01 -22.92 5.10
CA PRO A 500 19.65 -24.28 5.47
C PRO A 500 18.56 -24.26 6.54
N THR A 501 17.62 -25.20 6.45
CA THR A 501 16.57 -25.34 7.46
C THR A 501 17.20 -25.62 8.83
N PRO A 502 16.85 -24.85 9.88
CA PRO A 502 17.36 -25.06 11.23
C PRO A 502 17.04 -26.47 11.75
N SER A 503 17.98 -27.08 12.47
CA SER A 503 17.73 -28.36 13.12
C SER A 503 16.70 -28.20 14.26
N ALA A 504 15.96 -29.26 14.56
CA ALA A 504 15.04 -29.27 15.71
C ALA A 504 15.75 -28.91 17.03
N LYS A 505 17.02 -29.32 17.19
CA LYS A 505 17.85 -28.96 18.34
C LYS A 505 18.13 -27.46 18.40
N THR A 506 18.46 -26.84 17.26
CA THR A 506 18.69 -25.39 17.15
C THR A 506 17.42 -24.62 17.51
N LEU A 507 16.26 -25.05 17.00
CA LEU A 507 14.97 -24.42 17.30
C LEU A 507 14.56 -24.58 18.76
N ALA A 508 14.80 -25.75 19.35
CA ALA A 508 14.52 -25.99 20.76
C ALA A 508 15.42 -25.15 21.68
N ALA A 509 16.67 -24.91 21.30
CA ALA A 509 17.59 -24.04 22.04
C ALA A 509 17.28 -22.55 21.86
N ALA A 510 16.48 -22.17 20.85
CA ALA A 510 16.17 -20.80 20.51
C ALA A 510 14.87 -20.27 21.16
N SER A 511 14.34 -20.93 22.19
CA SER A 511 13.14 -20.45 22.88
C SER A 511 13.45 -19.24 23.75
N VAL A 512 12.81 -18.10 23.46
CA VAL A 512 12.89 -16.90 24.29
C VAL A 512 11.83 -16.96 25.39
N ASP A 513 12.25 -16.99 26.66
CA ASP A 513 11.34 -16.84 27.80
C ASP A 513 11.01 -15.35 28.01
N LEU A 514 9.80 -14.97 27.55
CA LEU A 514 9.31 -13.60 27.64
C LEU A 514 8.88 -13.18 29.05
N ASP A 515 8.65 -14.14 29.94
CA ASP A 515 8.15 -13.89 31.30
C ASP A 515 9.29 -13.94 32.35
N ALA A 516 10.48 -14.39 31.94
CA ALA A 516 11.68 -14.29 32.77
C ALA A 516 11.98 -12.82 33.13
N PRO A 517 12.45 -12.54 34.36
CA PRO A 517 12.77 -11.18 34.78
C PRO A 517 13.94 -10.61 33.98
N LEU A 518 13.83 -9.34 33.56
CA LEU A 518 14.92 -8.61 32.93
C LEU A 518 16.09 -8.47 33.92
N ALA A 519 17.32 -8.41 33.38
CA ALA A 519 18.50 -8.12 34.17
C ALA A 519 18.30 -6.80 34.95
N PRO A 520 18.55 -6.76 36.28
CA PRO A 520 18.28 -5.57 37.09
C PRO A 520 18.94 -4.28 36.56
N GLU A 521 20.08 -4.43 35.89
CA GLU A 521 20.84 -3.35 35.28
C GLU A 521 20.09 -2.67 34.11
N LEU A 522 19.17 -3.39 33.44
CA LEU A 522 18.36 -2.86 32.35
C LEU A 522 17.16 -2.05 32.83
N GLY A 523 16.75 -2.21 34.09
CA GLY A 523 15.57 -1.54 34.66
C GLY A 523 15.61 -0.01 34.51
N PRO A 524 16.66 0.68 35.00
CA PRO A 524 16.80 2.13 34.86
C PRO A 524 16.79 2.59 33.41
N MET A 525 17.41 1.83 32.50
CA MET A 525 17.42 2.17 31.08
C MET A 525 16.05 2.08 30.44
N VAL A 526 15.26 1.05 30.78
CA VAL A 526 13.89 0.90 30.26
C VAL A 526 13.03 2.08 30.71
N VAL A 527 13.16 2.51 31.98
CA VAL A 527 12.44 3.68 32.49
C VAL A 527 12.82 4.95 31.73
N LEU A 528 14.12 5.19 31.49
CA LEU A 528 14.57 6.32 30.69
C LEU A 528 14.08 6.22 29.23
N ALA A 529 14.21 5.06 28.61
CA ALA A 529 13.78 4.82 27.24
C ALA A 529 12.28 5.10 27.05
N ASP A 530 11.45 4.61 27.96
CA ASP A 530 10.00 4.88 27.92
C ASP A 530 9.72 6.37 28.08
N ALA A 531 10.43 7.07 28.97
CA ALA A 531 10.31 8.52 29.16
C ALA A 531 10.76 9.32 27.93
N LEU A 532 11.81 8.90 27.23
CA LEU A 532 12.27 9.53 25.98
C LEU A 532 11.29 9.29 24.83
N SER A 533 10.71 8.09 24.77
CA SER A 533 9.90 7.63 23.64
C SER A 533 8.62 8.43 23.41
N VAL A 534 8.05 9.06 24.44
CA VAL A 534 6.83 9.87 24.32
C VAL A 534 7.01 11.12 23.45
N ARG A 535 8.26 11.49 23.16
CA ARG A 535 8.62 12.66 22.34
C ARG A 535 8.79 12.32 20.86
N LEU A 536 8.70 11.05 20.51
CA LEU A 536 8.75 10.56 19.13
C LEU A 536 7.42 10.81 18.41
N GLN A 537 7.46 11.18 17.12
CA GLN A 537 6.27 11.50 16.34
C GLN A 537 5.51 10.24 15.91
N TYR A 538 4.61 9.77 16.77
CA TYR A 538 3.78 8.60 16.49
C TYR A 538 2.28 8.80 16.69
N HIS A 539 1.86 9.99 17.10
CA HIS A 539 0.44 10.36 17.14
C HIS A 539 0.09 11.18 15.88
N ALA A 540 -0.07 10.51 14.74
CA ALA A 540 -0.50 11.14 13.50
C ALA A 540 -1.57 10.29 12.82
N PRO A 541 -2.58 10.89 12.17
CA PRO A 541 -3.49 10.15 11.30
C PRO A 541 -2.71 9.26 10.30
N GLY A 542 -3.15 8.03 10.12
CA GLY A 542 -2.50 7.00 9.32
C GLY A 542 -1.39 6.24 10.05
N PHE A 543 -1.10 6.58 11.30
CA PHE A 543 -0.07 5.89 12.10
C PHE A 543 -0.57 5.60 13.52
N MET A 544 -0.74 4.33 13.85
CA MET A 544 -1.12 3.91 15.19
C MET A 544 0.06 3.96 16.15
N THR A 545 -0.19 4.36 17.41
CA THR A 545 0.81 4.29 18.47
C THR A 545 1.22 2.84 18.71
N ASN A 546 2.51 2.57 18.76
CA ASN A 546 3.04 1.23 18.96
C ASN A 546 4.03 1.21 20.13
N ALA A 547 3.63 0.59 21.24
CA ALA A 547 4.43 0.60 22.48
C ALA A 547 5.81 -0.05 22.30
N ARG A 548 5.88 -1.12 21.48
CA ARG A 548 7.15 -1.81 21.18
C ARG A 548 8.10 -0.90 20.39
N GLN A 549 7.59 -0.17 19.39
CA GLN A 549 8.39 0.77 18.61
C GLN A 549 8.83 1.98 19.44
N HIS A 550 7.98 2.46 20.36
CA HIS A 550 8.34 3.51 21.32
C HIS A 550 9.51 3.07 22.20
N ARG A 551 9.39 1.92 22.86
CA ARG A 551 10.46 1.39 23.71
C ARG A 551 11.75 1.15 22.93
N MET A 552 11.65 0.58 21.74
CA MET A 552 12.79 0.43 20.82
C MET A 552 13.46 1.77 20.51
N GLY A 553 12.68 2.79 20.15
CA GLY A 553 13.20 4.11 19.82
C GLY A 553 13.89 4.76 21.02
N GLY A 554 13.30 4.66 22.21
CA GLY A 554 13.91 5.15 23.46
C GLY A 554 15.25 4.47 23.76
N LEU A 555 15.33 3.15 23.63
CA LEU A 555 16.57 2.40 23.85
C LEU A 555 17.64 2.73 22.82
N ALA A 556 17.24 2.90 21.54
CA ALA A 556 18.14 3.37 20.50
C ALA A 556 18.71 4.76 20.82
N ILE A 557 17.88 5.69 21.31
CA ILE A 557 18.34 7.02 21.74
C ILE A 557 19.37 6.90 22.85
N VAL A 558 19.13 6.07 23.87
CA VAL A 558 20.06 5.88 24.99
C VAL A 558 21.40 5.32 24.50
N GLU A 559 21.41 4.25 23.69
CA GLU A 559 22.66 3.65 23.19
C GLU A 559 23.43 4.62 22.30
N MET A 560 22.75 5.32 21.38
CA MET A 560 23.35 6.33 20.52
C MET A 560 23.94 7.48 21.34
N ALA A 561 23.20 7.98 22.34
CA ALA A 561 23.65 9.08 23.19
C ALA A 561 24.89 8.70 24.01
N GLN A 562 24.93 7.47 24.55
CA GLN A 562 26.10 6.96 25.26
C GLN A 562 27.32 6.80 24.36
N ALA A 563 27.13 6.29 23.13
CA ALA A 563 28.22 6.17 22.15
C ALA A 563 28.81 7.54 21.79
N ALA A 564 27.95 8.54 21.51
CA ALA A 564 28.37 9.91 21.24
C ALA A 564 29.01 10.56 22.46
N ALA A 565 28.43 10.44 23.66
CA ALA A 565 28.98 11.00 24.89
C ALA A 565 30.36 10.41 25.20
N SER A 566 30.56 9.11 24.98
CA SER A 566 31.87 8.48 25.10
C SER A 566 32.87 9.08 24.11
N LEU A 567 32.46 9.28 22.85
CA LEU A 567 33.33 9.88 21.82
C LEU A 567 33.78 11.29 22.21
N TRP A 568 32.85 12.12 22.71
CA TRP A 568 33.15 13.47 23.22
C TRP A 568 34.02 13.44 24.48
N ALA A 569 33.94 12.37 25.28
CA ALA A 569 34.67 12.24 26.52
C ALA A 569 36.11 11.74 26.34
N THR A 570 36.30 10.70 25.52
CA THR A 570 37.55 9.95 25.42
C THR A 570 38.31 10.23 24.13
N GLY A 571 37.72 10.95 23.17
CA GLY A 571 38.28 11.11 21.83
C GLY A 571 37.96 9.89 20.94
N PRO A 572 38.65 9.75 19.79
CA PRO A 572 38.31 8.77 18.75
C PRO A 572 38.12 7.34 19.28
N ILE A 573 36.94 6.76 19.02
CA ILE A 573 36.59 5.39 19.38
C ILE A 573 36.86 4.48 18.18
N SER A 574 37.48 3.33 18.41
CA SER A 574 37.65 2.31 17.37
C SER A 574 36.44 1.38 17.31
N VAL A 575 35.88 1.21 16.12
CA VAL A 575 34.74 0.32 15.84
C VAL A 575 35.23 -0.95 15.19
N ALA A 576 34.85 -2.10 15.77
CA ALA A 576 35.13 -3.41 15.19
C ALA A 576 34.27 -3.67 13.95
N SER A 577 34.85 -4.30 12.92
CA SER A 577 34.15 -4.50 11.65
C SER A 577 32.95 -5.45 11.74
N THR A 578 32.89 -6.38 12.69
CA THR A 578 31.82 -7.39 12.74
C THR A 578 30.43 -6.80 13.02
N GLY A 579 30.36 -5.70 13.78
CA GLY A 579 29.10 -5.05 14.17
C GLY A 579 28.71 -3.80 13.36
N ALA A 580 29.63 -3.28 12.54
CA ALA A 580 29.41 -2.10 11.71
C ALA A 580 28.86 -2.48 10.33
N SER A 581 28.05 -1.63 9.70
CA SER A 581 27.59 -1.86 8.32
C SER A 581 28.70 -1.65 7.28
N ILE A 582 29.75 -0.88 7.63
CA ILE A 582 30.86 -0.52 6.74
C ILE A 582 32.23 -0.93 7.30
N GLY A 583 33.24 -1.00 6.43
CA GLY A 583 34.64 -1.25 6.80
C GLY A 583 35.02 -2.73 6.91
N SER A 584 36.03 -3.17 6.16
CA SER A 584 36.57 -4.53 6.26
C SER A 584 37.46 -4.73 7.50
N HIS A 585 37.92 -3.63 8.10
CA HIS A 585 38.81 -3.61 9.26
C HIS A 585 38.27 -2.63 10.32
N ALA A 586 38.91 -2.61 11.48
CA ALA A 586 38.61 -1.63 12.50
C ALA A 586 38.84 -0.21 11.96
N HIS A 587 37.94 0.71 12.28
CA HIS A 587 37.95 2.11 11.83
C HIS A 587 37.51 3.06 12.95
N ALA A 588 37.60 4.37 12.72
CA ALA A 588 37.15 5.36 13.67
C ALA A 588 35.62 5.53 13.61
N PHE A 589 34.99 5.67 14.76
CA PHE A 589 33.55 5.90 14.88
C PHE A 589 33.14 7.21 14.19
N GLY A 590 32.24 7.12 13.21
CA GLY A 590 31.71 8.26 12.46
C GLY A 590 30.19 8.33 12.47
N TRP A 591 29.64 9.21 11.61
CA TRP A 591 28.18 9.37 11.47
C TRP A 591 27.49 8.06 11.07
N ARG A 592 28.13 7.23 10.24
CA ARG A 592 27.56 5.95 9.80
C ARG A 592 27.39 4.98 10.97
N ASP A 593 28.40 4.87 11.83
CA ASP A 593 28.37 4.02 13.03
C ASP A 593 27.33 4.52 14.04
N PHE A 594 27.18 5.84 14.15
CA PHE A 594 26.14 6.45 14.98
C PHE A 594 24.74 6.01 14.53
N TYR A 595 24.44 6.10 13.23
CA TYR A 595 23.12 5.69 12.71
C TYR A 595 22.95 4.18 12.56
N ASP A 596 24.03 3.39 12.47
CA ASP A 596 23.96 1.92 12.49
C ASP A 596 23.28 1.40 13.76
N ILE A 597 23.43 2.10 14.90
CA ILE A 597 22.73 1.77 16.15
C ILE A 597 21.21 1.85 15.94
N ALA A 598 20.70 2.99 15.45
CA ALA A 598 19.27 3.17 15.19
C ALA A 598 18.72 2.15 14.17
N VAL A 599 19.47 1.91 13.08
CA VAL A 599 19.10 0.95 12.03
C VAL A 599 18.98 -0.45 12.62
N ARG A 600 19.94 -0.87 13.45
CA ARG A 600 19.94 -2.18 14.12
C ARG A 600 18.71 -2.36 15.01
N TRP A 601 18.40 -1.39 15.87
CA TRP A 601 17.20 -1.42 16.72
C TRP A 601 15.91 -1.51 15.89
N ARG A 602 15.87 -0.81 14.75
CA ARG A 602 14.71 -0.82 13.85
C ARG A 602 14.53 -2.16 13.12
N GLN A 603 15.61 -2.81 12.71
CA GLN A 603 15.60 -4.09 12.00
C GLN A 603 15.09 -5.25 12.88
N PHE A 604 15.51 -5.33 14.14
CA PHE A 604 15.15 -6.46 15.00
C PHE A 604 13.78 -6.31 15.69
N SER A 605 13.31 -5.08 15.91
CA SER A 605 12.03 -4.86 16.60
C SER A 605 10.80 -5.23 15.77
N GLU A 606 10.95 -5.14 14.45
CA GLU A 606 9.89 -5.33 13.47
C GLU A 606 10.40 -6.13 12.27
N PRO A 607 10.44 -7.47 12.35
CA PRO A 607 10.99 -8.33 11.31
C PRO A 607 10.17 -8.32 10.00
N ASN A 608 9.05 -7.59 9.95
CA ASN A 608 8.25 -7.40 8.74
C ASN A 608 8.75 -6.26 7.84
N ASP A 609 9.51 -5.31 8.40
CA ASP A 609 9.92 -4.10 7.68
C ASP A 609 11.36 -4.24 7.13
N PRO A 610 11.55 -4.19 5.80
CA PRO A 610 12.88 -4.26 5.19
C PRO A 610 13.59 -2.91 5.29
N VAL A 611 14.31 -2.71 6.41
CA VAL A 611 15.16 -1.53 6.66
C VAL A 611 16.60 -1.88 6.33
N TRP A 612 17.11 -1.38 5.20
CA TRP A 612 18.44 -1.66 4.70
C TRP A 612 19.12 -0.38 4.27
N TRP A 613 20.44 -0.35 4.38
CA TRP A 613 21.24 0.71 3.77
C TRP A 613 21.26 0.55 2.25
N VAL A 614 20.93 1.63 1.53
CA VAL A 614 20.76 1.59 0.07
C VAL A 614 22.08 1.26 -0.66
N ASP A 615 23.22 1.72 -0.15
CA ASP A 615 24.54 1.40 -0.70
C ASP A 615 24.95 -0.07 -0.53
N LEU A 616 24.24 -0.81 0.32
CA LEU A 616 24.46 -2.22 0.57
C LEU A 616 23.44 -3.12 -0.13
N LEU A 617 22.58 -2.56 -0.98
CA LEU A 617 21.77 -3.34 -1.92
C LEU A 617 22.63 -3.94 -3.04
N ALA A 618 22.00 -4.73 -3.92
CA ALA A 618 22.68 -5.24 -5.10
C ALA A 618 23.43 -4.13 -5.86
N PRO A 619 24.68 -4.36 -6.33
CA PRO A 619 25.47 -3.34 -7.01
C PRO A 619 24.75 -2.70 -8.20
N GLU A 620 23.96 -3.49 -8.95
CA GLU A 620 23.14 -3.03 -10.06
C GLU A 620 22.07 -2.04 -9.57
N GLN A 621 21.36 -2.40 -8.51
CA GLN A 621 20.30 -1.57 -7.95
C GLN A 621 20.84 -0.26 -7.37
N PHE A 622 21.98 -0.31 -6.67
CA PHE A 622 22.62 0.89 -6.19
C PHE A 622 23.08 1.78 -7.36
N ALA A 623 23.63 1.18 -8.43
CA ALA A 623 24.09 1.91 -9.61
C ALA A 623 22.95 2.60 -10.38
N GLU A 624 21.78 1.96 -10.50
CA GLU A 624 20.58 2.55 -11.12
C GLU A 624 19.99 3.70 -10.28
N GLY A 625 20.21 3.66 -8.97
CA GLY A 625 19.65 4.59 -8.01
C GLY A 625 18.36 4.06 -7.41
N PHE A 626 18.39 3.74 -6.13
CA PHE A 626 17.19 3.38 -5.38
C PHE A 626 16.40 4.65 -5.02
N GLY A 627 15.07 4.61 -5.12
CA GLY A 627 14.22 5.77 -4.82
C GLY A 627 13.16 5.45 -3.79
N SER A 628 13.14 6.17 -2.67
CA SER A 628 11.97 6.16 -1.78
C SER A 628 10.84 6.94 -2.44
N GLN A 629 9.71 6.27 -2.69
CA GLN A 629 8.50 6.90 -3.24
C GLN A 629 7.44 6.99 -2.14
N THR A 630 7.07 8.21 -1.77
CA THR A 630 6.03 8.46 -0.77
C THR A 630 4.88 9.26 -1.39
N PRO A 631 3.69 8.67 -1.57
CA PRO A 631 2.56 9.35 -2.15
C PRO A 631 1.87 10.30 -1.15
N MET A 632 1.51 11.49 -1.63
CA MET A 632 0.55 12.41 -0.98
C MET A 632 -0.86 12.20 -1.55
N VAL A 633 -0.93 11.92 -2.84
CA VAL A 633 -2.14 11.51 -3.57
C VAL A 633 -1.79 10.27 -4.38
N SER A 634 -2.65 9.25 -4.35
CA SER A 634 -2.52 8.10 -5.25
C SER A 634 -3.85 7.76 -5.92
N GLY A 635 -3.91 7.97 -7.23
CA GLY A 635 -5.16 7.97 -7.98
C GLY A 635 -6.15 9.02 -7.41
N GLN A 636 -7.19 8.54 -6.72
CA GLN A 636 -8.20 9.39 -6.04
C GLN A 636 -8.04 9.41 -4.51
N LEU A 637 -7.05 8.70 -3.96
CA LEU A 637 -6.78 8.61 -2.53
C LEU A 637 -5.92 9.78 -2.08
N ASP A 638 -6.46 10.60 -1.18
CA ASP A 638 -5.66 11.52 -0.38
C ASP A 638 -4.98 10.73 0.75
N VAL A 639 -3.67 10.55 0.68
CA VAL A 639 -2.95 9.72 1.67
C VAL A 639 -3.00 10.40 3.02
N VAL A 640 -3.80 9.84 3.94
CA VAL A 640 -4.18 10.42 5.24
C VAL A 640 -2.99 11.05 5.99
N ARG A 641 -1.85 10.34 6.01
CA ARG A 641 -0.65 10.78 6.70
C ARG A 641 -0.01 12.01 6.06
N TYR A 642 0.19 12.01 4.74
CA TYR A 642 1.05 13.00 4.06
C TYR A 642 0.27 14.10 3.35
N HIS A 643 -1.01 13.89 3.07
CA HIS A 643 -1.82 14.85 2.34
C HIS A 643 -2.00 16.16 3.12
N ARG A 644 -2.34 16.13 4.41
CA ARG A 644 -2.71 17.35 5.16
C ARG A 644 -1.60 18.40 5.22
N VAL A 645 -0.35 17.98 5.45
CA VAL A 645 0.79 18.89 5.67
C VAL A 645 1.67 18.94 4.41
N GLY A 646 2.02 17.78 3.87
CA GLY A 646 2.91 17.66 2.72
C GLY A 646 2.33 18.19 1.41
N TYR A 647 1.03 17.96 1.14
CA TYR A 647 0.42 18.35 -0.14
C TYR A 647 0.54 19.84 -0.43
N THR A 648 0.10 20.69 0.51
CA THR A 648 0.02 22.14 0.28
C THR A 648 1.39 22.74 -0.01
N ARG A 649 2.43 22.35 0.73
CA ARG A 649 3.79 22.85 0.56
C ARG A 649 4.41 22.33 -0.74
N SER A 650 4.26 21.03 -1.02
CA SER A 650 4.75 20.44 -2.27
C SER A 650 4.06 21.03 -3.49
N PHE A 651 2.74 21.22 -3.45
CA PHE A 651 2.00 21.83 -4.54
C PHE A 651 2.47 23.27 -4.83
N ALA A 652 2.69 24.07 -3.78
CA ALA A 652 3.25 25.41 -3.91
C ALA A 652 4.67 25.39 -4.51
N LEU A 653 5.52 24.45 -4.08
CA LEU A 653 6.88 24.28 -4.61
C LEU A 653 6.89 23.85 -6.07
N VAL A 654 6.00 22.93 -6.48
CA VAL A 654 5.83 22.57 -7.89
C VAL A 654 5.58 23.82 -8.72
N LYS A 655 4.60 24.64 -8.34
CA LYS A 655 4.30 25.88 -9.05
C LYS A 655 5.47 26.86 -9.09
N ALA A 656 6.30 26.90 -8.05
CA ALA A 656 7.46 27.79 -7.96
C ALA A 656 8.64 27.32 -8.82
N LEU A 657 8.91 26.01 -8.87
CA LEU A 657 10.08 25.43 -9.53
C LEU A 657 9.85 25.14 -11.02
N LEU A 658 8.62 24.81 -11.40
CA LEU A 658 8.26 24.42 -12.76
C LEU A 658 8.61 25.48 -13.82
N PRO A 659 8.40 26.80 -13.61
CA PRO A 659 8.77 27.82 -14.60
C PRO A 659 10.28 27.95 -14.88
N GLU A 660 11.12 27.47 -13.96
CA GLU A 660 12.59 27.46 -14.07
C GLU A 660 13.06 26.13 -14.68
N GLN A 661 12.53 25.00 -14.21
CA GLN A 661 13.02 23.67 -14.58
C GLN A 661 12.39 23.10 -15.85
N LEU A 662 11.18 23.54 -16.20
CA LEU A 662 10.47 23.19 -17.44
C LEU A 662 10.11 24.48 -18.21
N ALA A 663 11.11 25.36 -18.35
CA ALA A 663 10.93 26.69 -18.92
C ALA A 663 10.39 26.67 -20.37
N ASP A 664 10.78 25.67 -21.16
CA ASP A 664 10.34 25.49 -22.54
C ASP A 664 8.86 25.10 -22.62
N GLU A 665 8.40 24.25 -21.71
CA GLU A 665 7.02 23.76 -21.65
C GLU A 665 6.06 24.85 -21.14
N VAL A 666 6.55 25.74 -20.27
CA VAL A 666 5.77 26.88 -19.73
C VAL A 666 6.31 28.22 -20.24
N ALA A 667 6.78 28.25 -21.49
CA ALA A 667 7.33 29.45 -22.10
C ALA A 667 6.24 30.51 -22.37
N MET A 668 5.03 30.07 -22.72
CA MET A 668 3.93 30.96 -23.10
C MET A 668 3.43 31.80 -21.91
N PRO A 669 3.20 33.12 -22.08
CA PRO A 669 2.64 33.95 -21.02
C PRO A 669 1.29 33.45 -20.48
N SER A 670 0.46 32.88 -21.36
CA SER A 670 -0.81 32.24 -20.98
C SER A 670 -0.62 31.01 -20.10
N ALA A 671 0.38 30.18 -20.39
CA ALA A 671 0.72 29.00 -19.59
C ALA A 671 1.24 29.43 -18.20
N ARG A 672 2.09 30.47 -18.12
CA ARG A 672 2.56 31.03 -16.84
C ARG A 672 1.41 31.62 -16.02
N ALA A 673 0.48 32.33 -16.66
CA ALA A 673 -0.70 32.88 -15.98
C ALA A 673 -1.62 31.76 -15.46
N ALA A 674 -1.89 30.73 -16.28
CA ALA A 674 -2.69 29.58 -15.89
C ALA A 674 -2.05 28.81 -14.73
N LEU A 675 -0.74 28.57 -14.79
CA LEU A 675 0.01 27.93 -13.70
C LEU A 675 -0.07 28.77 -12.42
N ALA A 676 0.09 30.09 -12.49
CA ALA A 676 0.01 30.96 -11.32
C ALA A 676 -1.34 30.85 -10.60
N THR A 677 -2.45 30.75 -11.34
CA THR A 677 -3.81 30.63 -10.78
C THR A 677 -4.24 29.19 -10.48
N ALA A 678 -3.48 28.19 -10.92
CA ALA A 678 -3.81 26.78 -10.69
C ALA A 678 -3.94 26.45 -9.20
N SER A 679 -5.00 25.75 -8.86
CA SER A 679 -5.41 25.34 -7.52
C SER A 679 -5.51 23.81 -7.35
N THR A 680 -5.51 23.08 -8.46
CA THR A 680 -5.62 21.61 -8.50
C THR A 680 -4.48 20.98 -9.31
N LEU A 681 -4.24 19.67 -9.07
CA LEU A 681 -3.29 18.89 -9.86
C LEU A 681 -3.72 18.78 -11.33
N ASP A 682 -5.03 18.66 -11.60
CA ASP A 682 -5.59 18.66 -12.95
C ASP A 682 -5.19 19.91 -13.73
N GLU A 683 -5.31 21.10 -13.12
CA GLU A 683 -4.96 22.38 -13.76
C GLU A 683 -3.45 22.48 -14.02
N VAL A 684 -2.61 22.06 -13.07
CA VAL A 684 -1.16 22.03 -13.27
C VAL A 684 -0.77 21.06 -14.39
N TYR A 685 -1.34 19.85 -14.37
CA TYR A 685 -1.10 18.83 -15.39
C TYR A 685 -1.59 19.29 -16.77
N ALA A 686 -2.74 19.97 -16.86
CA ALA A 686 -3.26 20.50 -18.11
C ALA A 686 -2.36 21.58 -18.75
N VAL A 687 -1.60 22.33 -17.95
CA VAL A 687 -0.61 23.29 -18.44
C VAL A 687 0.60 22.59 -19.07
N VAL A 688 1.08 21.50 -18.46
CA VAL A 688 2.28 20.76 -18.92
C VAL A 688 1.94 19.77 -20.04
N GLY A 689 0.84 19.04 -19.91
CA GLY A 689 0.32 18.11 -20.92
C GLY A 689 0.86 16.68 -20.87
N HIS A 690 1.79 16.37 -19.95
CA HIS A 690 2.33 15.02 -19.72
C HIS A 690 2.83 14.84 -18.28
N ASP A 691 3.16 13.60 -17.90
CA ASP A 691 3.80 13.29 -16.62
C ASP A 691 5.13 14.03 -16.48
N PHE A 692 5.40 14.58 -15.29
CA PHE A 692 6.61 15.35 -15.05
C PHE A 692 7.06 15.25 -13.59
N TYR A 693 8.27 15.75 -13.32
CA TYR A 693 8.73 16.01 -11.96
C TYR A 693 9.54 17.30 -11.90
N VAL A 694 9.57 17.93 -10.73
CA VAL A 694 10.52 19.00 -10.39
C VAL A 694 11.44 18.55 -9.26
N ILE A 695 12.65 19.09 -9.20
CA ILE A 695 13.68 18.76 -8.22
C ILE A 695 13.78 19.87 -7.19
N THR A 696 13.70 19.56 -5.89
CA THR A 696 14.06 20.52 -4.84
C THR A 696 15.57 20.71 -4.81
N PRO A 697 16.10 21.95 -4.79
CA PRO A 697 17.54 22.17 -4.68
C PRO A 697 17.99 21.96 -3.23
N CYS A 698 19.16 21.37 -3.01
CA CYS A 698 19.79 21.25 -1.69
C CYS A 698 21.20 21.86 -1.73
N TYR A 699 21.44 22.96 -1.01
CA TYR A 699 22.76 23.60 -1.02
C TYR A 699 23.68 22.99 0.03
N SER A 700 24.95 22.79 -0.33
CA SER A 700 26.01 22.27 0.54
C SER A 700 26.52 23.31 1.52
N CYS A 701 26.77 22.89 2.76
CA CYS A 701 27.51 23.66 3.75
C CYS A 701 29.00 23.31 3.72
N ALA A 702 29.36 22.08 3.35
CA ALA A 702 30.74 21.63 3.20
C ALA A 702 31.46 22.27 2.00
N ASP A 703 30.75 22.52 0.91
CA ASP A 703 31.23 23.20 -0.30
C ASP A 703 30.22 24.29 -0.74
N PRO A 704 30.26 25.48 -0.12
CA PRO A 704 29.34 26.57 -0.47
C PRO A 704 29.46 27.07 -1.92
N GLY A 705 30.54 26.73 -2.62
CA GLY A 705 30.77 27.06 -4.03
C GLY A 705 30.19 26.04 -5.01
N ALA A 706 29.75 24.87 -4.53
CA ALA A 706 29.15 23.85 -5.38
C ALA A 706 27.82 24.30 -5.97
N ALA A 707 27.49 23.74 -7.15
CA ALA A 707 26.12 23.79 -7.65
C ALA A 707 25.17 23.09 -6.66
N PRO A 708 23.89 23.49 -6.60
CA PRO A 708 22.91 22.84 -5.72
C PRO A 708 22.88 21.33 -5.99
N TYR A 709 22.95 20.53 -4.92
CA TYR A 709 22.76 19.10 -5.01
C TYR A 709 21.29 18.80 -5.33
N GLU A 710 21.05 17.65 -5.95
CA GLU A 710 19.70 17.15 -6.19
C GLU A 710 19.05 16.78 -4.84
N GLY A 711 17.99 17.46 -4.46
CA GLY A 711 17.16 17.13 -3.29
C GLY A 711 16.18 16.00 -3.59
N THR A 712 14.90 16.22 -3.30
CA THR A 712 13.82 15.28 -3.62
C THR A 712 13.09 15.67 -4.90
N ARG A 713 12.56 14.70 -5.63
CA ARG A 713 11.71 14.94 -6.80
C ARG A 713 10.25 15.01 -6.37
N LEU A 714 9.53 16.05 -6.77
CA LEU A 714 8.08 16.14 -6.67
C LEU A 714 7.52 15.68 -8.02
N THR A 715 6.94 14.48 -8.05
CA THR A 715 6.47 13.83 -9.28
C THR A 715 4.95 13.89 -9.37
N LEU A 716 4.45 14.29 -10.53
CA LEU A 716 3.03 14.24 -10.89
C LEU A 716 2.84 13.31 -12.09
N GLN A 717 2.12 12.22 -11.87
CA GLN A 717 1.80 11.22 -12.89
C GLN A 717 0.29 11.02 -12.99
N ALA A 718 -0.26 11.08 -14.20
CA ALA A 718 -1.68 10.84 -14.42
C ALA A 718 -2.02 9.35 -14.27
N HIS A 719 -3.15 9.08 -13.62
CA HIS A 719 -3.66 7.72 -13.45
C HIS A 719 -5.09 7.63 -14.00
N PRO A 720 -5.26 7.29 -15.30
CA PRO A 720 -6.58 7.19 -15.93
C PRO A 720 -7.49 6.14 -15.25
N PRO A 721 -8.84 6.27 -15.33
CA PRO A 721 -9.57 7.33 -16.06
C PRO A 721 -9.66 8.67 -15.30
N GLU A 722 -9.49 8.67 -13.98
CA GLU A 722 -9.50 9.87 -13.13
C GLU A 722 -8.55 9.68 -11.94
N GLY A 723 -7.59 10.58 -11.78
CA GLY A 723 -6.67 10.59 -10.63
C GLY A 723 -5.21 10.86 -10.98
N TYR A 724 -4.40 11.01 -9.94
CA TYR A 724 -2.97 11.28 -10.05
C TYR A 724 -2.19 10.58 -8.95
N ASP A 725 -0.99 10.14 -9.28
CA ASP A 725 0.05 9.92 -8.29
C ASP A 725 0.84 11.21 -8.12
N PHE A 726 0.65 11.88 -6.98
CA PHE A 726 1.46 13.03 -6.57
C PHE A 726 2.36 12.62 -5.41
N THR A 727 3.64 12.45 -5.70
CA THR A 727 4.58 11.75 -4.81
C THR A 727 5.87 12.55 -4.62
N ILE A 728 6.53 12.34 -3.48
CA ILE A 728 7.95 12.62 -3.35
C ILE A 728 8.75 11.39 -3.76
N ARG A 729 9.82 11.58 -4.54
CA ARG A 729 10.76 10.54 -4.94
C ARG A 729 12.18 11.01 -4.71
N THR A 730 12.85 10.46 -3.70
CA THR A 730 14.25 10.81 -3.40
C THR A 730 15.18 9.74 -3.95
N PRO A 731 15.89 10.00 -5.06
CA PRO A 731 16.83 9.04 -5.61
C PRO A 731 18.09 8.95 -4.75
N CYS A 732 18.70 7.79 -4.70
CA CYS A 732 19.99 7.51 -4.06
C CYS A 732 20.92 6.92 -5.11
N THR A 733 21.34 7.75 -6.06
CA THR A 733 22.34 7.38 -7.08
C THR A 733 23.75 7.41 -6.49
N PRO A 734 24.75 6.72 -7.08
CA PRO A 734 26.11 6.73 -6.56
C PRO A 734 26.75 8.13 -6.48
N SER A 735 26.43 9.01 -7.43
CA SER A 735 26.92 10.39 -7.43
C SER A 735 26.36 11.19 -6.25
N ARG A 736 25.05 11.07 -6.02
CA ARG A 736 24.36 11.74 -4.91
C ARG A 736 24.79 11.16 -3.57
N TRP A 737 24.96 9.84 -3.49
CA TRP A 737 25.50 9.16 -2.32
C TRP A 737 26.84 9.78 -1.90
N LYS A 738 27.77 9.92 -2.85
CA LYS A 738 29.08 10.54 -2.58
C LYS A 738 28.96 11.99 -2.09
N GLN A 739 28.02 12.77 -2.64
CA GLN A 739 27.79 14.16 -2.21
C GLN A 739 27.29 14.23 -0.77
N PHE A 740 26.24 13.47 -0.44
CA PHE A 740 25.65 13.48 0.90
C PHE A 740 26.49 12.75 1.95
N ASP A 741 27.29 11.76 1.56
CA ASP A 741 28.30 11.13 2.42
C ASP A 741 29.37 12.14 2.86
N ALA A 742 29.88 12.94 1.93
CA ALA A 742 30.82 14.02 2.24
C ALA A 742 30.18 15.10 3.13
N GLU A 743 28.93 15.46 2.84
CA GLU A 743 28.19 16.46 3.61
C GLU A 743 27.91 16.00 5.05
N LEU A 744 27.45 14.75 5.24
CA LEU A 744 27.23 14.18 6.57
C LEU A 744 28.54 14.02 7.35
N THR A 745 29.63 13.69 6.66
CA THR A 745 30.96 13.65 7.29
C THR A 745 31.37 15.03 7.80
N ALA A 746 31.24 16.07 6.97
CA ALA A 746 31.55 17.43 7.38
C ALA A 746 30.63 17.93 8.52
N ALA A 747 29.33 17.67 8.42
CA ALA A 747 28.37 18.03 9.47
C ALA A 747 28.65 17.30 10.80
N TRP A 748 29.08 16.03 10.74
CA TRP A 748 29.51 15.27 11.91
C TRP A 748 30.73 15.88 12.60
N ASP A 749 31.73 16.30 11.83
CA ASP A 749 32.91 16.97 12.37
C ASP A 749 32.56 18.31 13.04
N VAL A 750 31.59 19.04 12.50
CA VAL A 750 31.05 20.28 13.11
C VAL A 750 30.33 19.96 14.43
N VAL A 751 29.51 18.89 14.47
CA VAL A 751 28.87 18.43 15.72
C VAL A 751 29.91 18.05 16.77
N ALA A 752 30.95 17.30 16.39
CA ALA A 752 32.03 16.90 17.29
C ALA A 752 32.81 18.09 17.86
N THR A 753 33.08 19.07 17.01
CA THR A 753 33.74 20.32 17.40
C THR A 753 32.86 21.12 18.37
N ALA A 754 31.57 21.25 18.07
CA ALA A 754 30.62 21.95 18.93
C ALA A 754 30.41 21.25 20.28
N ALA A 755 30.41 19.91 20.32
CA ALA A 755 30.33 19.13 21.55
C ALA A 755 31.54 19.39 22.46
N THR A 756 32.74 19.41 21.85
CA THR A 756 33.99 19.70 22.56
C THR A 756 34.00 21.13 23.11
N ALA A 757 33.52 22.10 22.32
CA ALA A 757 33.39 23.49 22.74
C ALA A 757 32.40 23.65 23.90
N LEU A 758 31.22 23.01 23.80
CA LEU A 758 30.21 23.03 24.85
C LEU A 758 30.70 22.41 26.17
N LYS A 759 31.51 21.34 26.08
CA LYS A 759 32.13 20.74 27.27
C LYS A 759 33.18 21.67 27.91
N ALA A 760 33.86 22.49 27.12
CA ALA A 760 34.86 23.44 27.61
C ALA A 760 34.24 24.71 28.20
N ASP A 761 33.14 25.18 27.61
CA ASP A 761 32.37 26.34 28.05
C ASP A 761 30.87 26.05 27.87
N ASP A 762 30.15 25.95 28.99
CA ASP A 762 28.72 25.67 29.00
C ASP A 762 27.89 26.97 28.98
N SER A 763 28.06 27.75 27.91
CA SER A 763 27.36 29.00 27.67
C SER A 763 26.13 28.82 26.77
N ALA A 764 25.23 29.80 26.76
CA ALA A 764 24.06 29.78 25.89
C ALA A 764 24.48 29.74 24.40
N GLU A 765 25.60 30.40 24.06
CA GLU A 765 26.19 30.44 22.74
C GLU A 765 26.71 29.08 22.28
N THR A 766 27.45 28.36 23.13
CA THR A 766 27.97 27.02 22.78
C THR A 766 26.86 25.97 22.74
N ARG A 767 25.86 26.05 23.63
CA ARG A 767 24.64 25.21 23.55
C ARG A 767 23.93 25.44 22.23
N ARG A 768 23.73 26.70 21.85
CA ARG A 768 23.11 27.08 20.58
C ARG A 768 23.89 26.54 19.38
N ALA A 769 25.22 26.69 19.38
CA ALA A 769 26.07 26.20 18.31
C ALA A 769 25.98 24.67 18.15
N PHE A 770 25.93 23.93 19.26
CA PHE A 770 25.75 22.48 19.23
C PHE A 770 24.39 22.08 18.65
N VAL A 771 23.31 22.74 19.10
CA VAL A 771 21.95 22.48 18.58
C VAL A 771 21.87 22.77 17.08
N ASP A 772 22.42 23.89 16.62
CA ASP A 772 22.41 24.26 15.20
C ASP A 772 23.24 23.25 14.36
N ALA A 773 24.36 22.75 14.90
CA ALA A 773 25.16 21.70 14.28
C ALA A 773 24.40 20.36 14.18
N ALA A 774 23.74 19.93 15.26
CA ALA A 774 22.94 18.71 15.30
C ALA A 774 21.78 18.77 14.30
N LEU A 775 21.04 19.89 14.27
CA LEU A 775 19.98 20.12 13.30
C LEU A 775 20.49 20.18 11.86
N THR A 776 21.69 20.70 11.62
CA THR A 776 22.32 20.68 10.29
C THR A 776 22.62 19.25 9.84
N LEU A 777 23.16 18.40 10.71
CA LEU A 777 23.35 16.98 10.41
C LEU A 777 22.00 16.30 10.08
N THR A 778 20.98 16.57 10.89
CA THR A 778 19.62 16.03 10.69
C THR A 778 18.99 16.50 9.37
N PHE A 779 19.18 17.77 8.99
CA PHE A 779 18.72 18.30 7.70
C PHE A 779 19.29 17.51 6.53
N TYR A 780 20.60 17.23 6.54
CA TYR A 780 21.26 16.47 5.49
C TYR A 780 20.89 15.00 5.52
N TRP A 781 20.66 14.41 6.69
CA TRP A 781 20.15 13.04 6.80
C TRP A 781 18.79 12.87 6.09
N TYR A 782 17.85 13.80 6.30
CA TYR A 782 16.55 13.73 5.64
C TYR A 782 16.60 14.04 4.16
N ASN A 783 17.44 14.98 3.74
CA ASN A 783 17.64 15.19 2.31
C ASN A 783 18.30 13.96 1.69
N PHE A 784 19.24 13.30 2.36
CA PHE A 784 19.91 12.11 1.84
C PHE A 784 18.95 10.93 1.65
N MET A 785 18.12 10.62 2.66
CA MET A 785 17.24 9.43 2.73
C MET A 785 17.98 8.10 2.44
N PRO A 786 19.02 7.74 3.21
CA PRO A 786 19.94 6.65 2.84
C PRO A 786 19.40 5.22 3.05
N LEU A 787 18.21 5.06 3.61
CA LEU A 787 17.62 3.76 3.91
C LEU A 787 16.45 3.43 2.98
N THR A 788 16.25 2.14 2.70
CA THR A 788 15.09 1.63 1.95
C THR A 788 13.76 2.00 2.60
N ARG A 789 13.74 2.01 3.94
CA ARG A 789 12.63 2.41 4.82
C ARG A 789 13.19 2.95 6.12
N GLY A 790 12.42 3.77 6.83
CA GLY A 790 12.76 4.19 8.20
C GLY A 790 13.69 5.40 8.33
N SER A 791 14.18 6.00 7.23
CA SER A 791 15.03 7.20 7.27
C SER A 791 14.45 8.32 8.14
N ALA A 792 13.15 8.60 8.02
CA ALA A 792 12.45 9.60 8.82
C ALA A 792 12.61 9.36 10.33
N MET A 793 12.43 8.10 10.75
CA MET A 793 12.51 7.71 12.15
C MET A 793 13.94 7.75 12.67
N CYS A 794 14.88 7.12 11.96
CA CYS A 794 16.29 7.09 12.39
C CYS A 794 16.91 8.48 12.50
N GLY A 795 16.52 9.42 11.62
CA GLY A 795 16.96 10.82 11.71
C GLY A 795 16.50 11.52 12.99
N LEU A 796 15.25 11.24 13.42
CA LEU A 796 14.70 11.81 14.65
C LEU A 796 15.37 11.21 15.89
N LEU A 797 15.61 9.89 15.88
CA LEU A 797 16.38 9.21 16.93
C LEU A 797 17.78 9.81 17.06
N GLY A 798 18.44 10.06 15.93
CA GLY A 798 19.76 10.69 15.89
C GLY A 798 19.80 12.08 16.52
N LEU A 799 18.81 12.93 16.22
CA LEU A 799 18.72 14.26 16.83
C LEU A 799 18.55 14.17 18.36
N HIS A 800 17.61 13.34 18.83
CA HIS A 800 17.37 13.14 20.27
C HIS A 800 18.64 12.64 20.97
N ALA A 801 19.31 11.66 20.37
CA ALA A 801 20.53 11.09 20.91
C ALA A 801 21.70 12.10 20.97
N LEU A 802 21.86 12.94 19.95
CA LEU A 802 22.89 14.00 19.95
C LEU A 802 22.65 15.00 21.07
N LEU A 803 21.41 15.49 21.22
CA LEU A 803 21.04 16.40 22.32
C LEU A 803 21.31 15.73 23.68
N LEU A 804 20.85 14.50 23.86
CA LEU A 804 21.03 13.76 25.11
C LEU A 804 22.50 13.51 25.44
N SER A 805 23.36 13.31 24.42
CA SER A 805 24.81 13.06 24.60
C SER A 805 25.57 14.22 25.28
N VAL A 806 25.00 15.42 25.27
CA VAL A 806 25.54 16.62 25.93
C VAL A 806 24.65 17.11 27.08
N GLY A 807 23.70 16.29 27.53
CA GLY A 807 22.81 16.61 28.65
C GLY A 807 21.70 17.61 28.29
N LEU A 808 21.30 17.67 27.02
CA LEU A 808 20.14 18.43 26.56
C LEU A 808 18.99 17.49 26.21
N GLU A 809 17.76 17.91 26.49
CA GLU A 809 16.57 17.12 26.18
C GLU A 809 15.44 18.03 25.67
N LEU A 810 14.66 17.50 24.73
CA LEU A 810 13.48 18.18 24.19
C LEU A 810 12.36 18.21 25.24
N ASP A 811 11.68 19.34 25.39
CA ASP A 811 10.66 19.49 26.44
C ASP A 811 9.27 19.02 25.99
N ALA A 812 9.02 18.93 24.68
CA ALA A 812 7.71 18.63 24.12
C ALA A 812 7.76 17.58 22.98
N PRO A 813 6.66 16.87 22.71
CA PRO A 813 6.51 16.04 21.51
C PRO A 813 6.42 16.91 20.24
N ILE A 814 6.62 16.30 19.07
CA ILE A 814 6.50 16.99 17.80
C ILE A 814 5.04 17.46 17.61
N PRO A 815 4.79 18.74 17.29
CA PRO A 815 3.43 19.22 17.05
C PRO A 815 2.74 18.50 15.88
N ASP A 816 1.43 18.23 16.00
CA ASP A 816 0.60 17.60 14.95
C ASP A 816 0.60 18.34 13.61
N SER A 817 0.94 19.64 13.62
CA SER A 817 1.02 20.48 12.42
C SER A 817 2.34 20.35 11.66
N VAL A 818 3.33 19.63 12.20
CA VAL A 818 4.68 19.55 11.65
C VAL A 818 4.96 18.13 11.19
N GLN A 819 5.50 17.99 9.98
CA GLN A 819 6.13 16.74 9.52
C GLN A 819 7.63 16.98 9.42
N PHE A 820 8.37 16.43 10.37
CA PHE A 820 9.73 16.86 10.66
C PHE A 820 10.70 16.64 9.49
N ASP A 821 10.61 15.48 8.83
CA ASP A 821 11.34 15.14 7.61
C ASP A 821 10.92 16.01 6.41
N TRP A 822 9.63 16.36 6.31
CA TRP A 822 9.10 17.23 5.26
C TRP A 822 9.61 18.67 5.36
N GLU A 823 9.84 19.18 6.58
CA GLU A 823 10.49 20.48 6.77
C GLU A 823 11.89 20.52 6.15
N ALA A 824 12.65 19.44 6.24
CA ALA A 824 13.99 19.36 5.65
C ALA A 824 13.96 19.23 4.12
N ILE A 825 13.23 18.25 3.57
CA ILE A 825 13.29 17.93 2.13
C ILE A 825 12.66 19.00 1.22
N LEU A 826 11.77 19.83 1.77
CA LEU A 826 11.10 20.92 1.08
C LEU A 826 11.80 22.27 1.26
N THR A 827 12.92 22.30 2.00
CA THR A 827 13.68 23.51 2.27
C THR A 827 15.08 23.39 1.67
N PRO A 828 15.58 24.40 0.94
CA PRO A 828 16.81 24.22 0.18
C PRO A 828 18.10 24.35 1.00
N ARG A 829 18.02 24.91 2.22
CA ARG A 829 19.17 25.18 3.09
C ARG A 829 18.86 24.78 4.54
N PRO A 830 19.89 24.48 5.35
CA PRO A 830 19.69 24.20 6.77
C PRO A 830 19.11 25.39 7.56
N ALA A 831 19.52 26.63 7.26
CA ALA A 831 19.15 27.78 8.10
C ALA A 831 17.64 28.02 8.26
N PRO A 832 16.80 28.02 7.19
CA PRO A 832 15.36 28.12 7.36
C PRO A 832 14.74 26.91 8.06
N PHE A 833 15.26 25.70 7.84
CA PHE A 833 14.84 24.50 8.54
C PHE A 833 15.08 24.62 10.06
N ILE A 834 16.28 25.05 10.44
CA ILE A 834 16.67 25.30 11.83
C ILE A 834 15.76 26.37 12.46
N ALA A 835 15.54 27.48 11.77
CA ALA A 835 14.69 28.57 12.29
C ALA A 835 13.27 28.08 12.58
N THR A 836 12.63 27.40 11.62
CA THR A 836 11.29 26.82 11.78
C THR A 836 11.24 25.84 12.96
N LEU A 837 12.21 24.94 13.07
CA LEU A 837 12.20 23.94 14.13
C LEU A 837 12.49 24.52 15.51
N ARG A 838 13.29 25.57 15.62
CA ARG A 838 13.53 26.22 16.92
C ARG A 838 12.28 26.88 17.46
N GLU A 839 11.54 27.58 16.60
CA GLU A 839 10.27 28.20 16.99
C GLU A 839 9.20 27.18 17.39
N LEU A 840 9.23 25.97 16.80
CA LEU A 840 8.15 24.98 16.95
C LEU A 840 8.47 23.80 17.88
N TYR A 841 9.74 23.50 18.10
CA TYR A 841 10.16 22.22 18.68
C TYR A 841 11.44 22.27 19.53
N VAL A 842 12.44 23.05 19.11
CA VAL A 842 13.75 23.17 19.77
C VAL A 842 13.88 24.57 20.36
N ASP A 843 13.08 24.86 21.40
CA ASP A 843 13.05 26.16 22.09
C ASP A 843 14.39 26.44 22.81
N ASP A 844 14.65 27.69 23.19
CA ASP A 844 15.77 28.11 24.04
C ASP A 844 15.70 27.46 25.45
N ALA A 845 14.58 26.81 25.80
CA ALA A 845 14.34 26.09 27.04
C ALA A 845 14.67 24.57 26.99
N LEU A 846 15.64 24.12 26.18
CA LEU A 846 16.21 22.77 26.33
C LEU A 846 16.68 22.60 27.77
N ARG A 847 16.02 21.72 28.53
CA ARG A 847 16.35 21.55 29.94
C ARG A 847 17.72 20.87 30.03
N SER A 848 18.56 21.37 30.93
CA SER A 848 19.70 20.60 31.42
C SER A 848 19.15 19.34 32.10
N VAL A 849 19.52 18.18 31.60
CA VAL A 849 19.17 16.88 32.21
C VAL A 849 19.61 16.91 33.69
N ASP A 850 18.73 16.55 34.62
CA ASP A 850 19.04 16.54 36.06
C ASP A 850 20.12 15.46 36.33
N PRO A 851 21.34 15.83 36.75
CA PRO A 851 22.42 14.88 36.96
C PRO A 851 22.09 13.81 38.02
N ALA A 852 21.25 14.14 39.00
CA ALA A 852 20.90 13.27 40.11
C ALA A 852 19.73 12.32 39.80
N ARG A 853 18.91 12.64 38.78
CA ARG A 853 17.71 11.87 38.43
C ARG A 853 17.85 11.08 37.11
N ASP A 854 18.59 11.62 36.13
CA ASP A 854 18.53 11.13 34.74
C ASP A 854 19.93 10.81 34.13
N VAL A 855 21.04 11.37 34.63
CA VAL A 855 22.39 11.12 34.07
C VAL A 855 23.08 9.88 34.67
N SER A 856 22.68 9.41 35.86
CA SER A 856 23.26 8.22 36.48
C SER A 856 23.10 6.95 35.61
N CYS A 857 22.07 6.89 34.76
CA CYS A 857 21.86 5.81 33.81
C CYS A 857 22.64 5.96 32.48
N LEU A 858 23.11 7.17 32.14
CA LEU A 858 24.11 7.36 31.08
C LEU A 858 25.52 6.94 31.55
N SER A 859 25.77 6.95 32.87
CA SER A 859 27.02 6.48 33.47
C SER A 859 27.13 4.95 33.63
N THR A 860 25.99 4.24 33.56
CA THR A 860 25.94 2.78 33.44
C THR A 860 25.89 2.43 31.96
N ALA A 861 27.06 2.22 31.36
CA ALA A 861 27.15 2.10 29.91
C ALA A 861 26.40 0.85 29.40
N VAL A 862 25.53 1.03 28.40
CA VAL A 862 25.08 -0.05 27.50
C VAL A 862 26.27 -0.71 26.81
N ALA A 863 27.35 0.05 26.62
CA ALA A 863 28.62 -0.47 26.14
C ALA A 863 29.26 -1.49 27.11
N ASP A 864 28.94 -1.45 28.41
CA ASP A 864 29.50 -2.37 29.41
C ASP A 864 28.53 -3.52 29.73
N SER A 865 27.22 -3.29 29.68
CA SER A 865 26.21 -4.36 29.77
C SER A 865 26.11 -5.11 28.43
N VAL A 866 26.46 -6.38 28.41
CA VAL A 866 26.37 -7.23 27.21
C VAL A 866 24.90 -7.51 26.89
N ILE A 867 24.18 -6.55 26.27
CA ILE A 867 22.81 -6.78 25.80
C ILE A 867 22.87 -7.76 24.65
N THR A 868 22.38 -8.98 24.87
CA THR A 868 22.24 -9.98 23.81
C THR A 868 21.01 -9.70 22.96
N LEU A 869 20.88 -10.36 21.81
CA LEU A 869 19.67 -10.26 21.01
C LEU A 869 18.44 -10.86 21.72
N VAL A 870 18.63 -11.87 22.57
CA VAL A 870 17.57 -12.38 23.46
C VAL A 870 17.09 -11.30 24.43
N ASP A 871 18.01 -10.58 25.08
CA ASP A 871 17.66 -9.49 25.99
C ASP A 871 16.89 -8.39 25.27
N PHE A 872 17.33 -8.03 24.05
CA PHE A 872 16.60 -7.10 23.19
C PHE A 872 15.14 -7.52 22.97
N ILE A 873 14.89 -8.77 22.57
CA ILE A 873 13.53 -9.27 22.29
C ILE A 873 12.66 -9.18 23.54
N ARG A 874 13.22 -9.60 24.69
CA ARG A 874 12.53 -9.59 25.98
C ARG A 874 12.18 -8.17 26.43
N VAL A 875 13.14 -7.24 26.35
CA VAL A 875 12.93 -5.84 26.74
C VAL A 875 11.83 -5.18 25.90
N VAL A 876 11.86 -5.39 24.57
CA VAL A 876 10.87 -4.82 23.66
C VAL A 876 9.50 -5.47 23.86
N ALA A 877 9.43 -6.81 24.02
CA ALA A 877 8.18 -7.52 24.27
C ALA A 877 7.53 -7.20 25.63
N ALA A 878 8.34 -6.84 26.63
CA ALA A 878 7.85 -6.37 27.92
C ALA A 878 7.09 -5.03 27.83
N ALA A 879 7.05 -4.35 26.67
CA ALA A 879 6.25 -3.14 26.49
C ALA A 879 4.74 -3.41 26.43
N GLU A 880 4.37 -4.69 26.28
CA GLU A 880 2.97 -5.13 26.27
C GLU A 880 2.39 -5.36 27.68
N VAL A 881 3.24 -5.43 28.71
CA VAL A 881 2.90 -5.71 30.11
C VAL A 881 2.96 -4.40 30.90
#